data_AF-A0A970T7L5-F1
#
_entry.id   AF-A0A970T7L5-F1
#
_cell.length_a   1.000
_cell.length_b   1.000
_cell.length_c   1.000
_cell.angle_alpha   90.00
_cell.angle_beta   90.00
_cell.angle_gamma   90.00
#
_symmetry.space_group_name_H-M   'P 1'
#
loop_
_entity.id
_entity.type
_entity.pdbx_description
1 polymer ?
#
loop_
_entity_poly.entity_id
_entity_poly.type
_entity_poly.pdbx_seq_one_letter_code
_entity_poly.pdbx_strand_id
1 'polypeptide(L)'
;MEKKQFSRWNYVVAAVVFVVATFTYLSTIEPTASFWDCGEFIASSYKLEVGHPPGNPVFQLIARFFTMFTGPGQAAVMVNAMSGLCSALTIFFLYLTIVFFVRRILVPSEGSEEYSLGQAIAIFGSGAVGALAYCFSDTFWFSAVEGEVYAMSSLFTAMVFWAMIKWYEQEDRRYANRWIVLISFLMGLSIGIHLLNLLAIPALVFLYYYKMREDKPYSFWEYVKILAISVVILGFVVFLLVPLLPKIAAYFDLFFVNTLGLPFNTGAAFFMIALLALCFWELFRSLKKGQVFWNTALLCFTTIVIGFSLFSIVIIRSNAKTPTNEYQPDNAFTLVRYLSREQYGSAPLLYGQYFDAPYDLKQGTYWTPLGKKYKRADSPIDVKYKSSGKMLFPRMWSSSDSRHVQFYESYMNGKGITVQGATRKKPTFAQNLYFFFDFQMGWMYWRYFMWNFVGRQNDIAAPSANLFAGNWESGIKPLDRIRLGNQDQAPDWLRNNKGKNHYFFLPLLLGLLGLIFQFDRDRRGCWLVFLLFFMTGIAVVIYLNQPPYQVRERDYAYAGSFYAFSIWIGFAVAALYSWASTLSKNPKTLTAIASVSTLACLFVPALMAAENWDDHDRSNRYTAPEVARNYLNSVGENGLLITHGDNDTFPLWYVQEVEGFRTDVRVCNTSLLGTDWYIDQMKYAINESAPLPLQIGQEQYLYGTNEFVPIEDSRNQALMLSDVVAVFKHPEIKLVTSGGRKADYWISRKMIIPVDKENVLKSGILSEKFASDIPDSIVLEIPQDKSFLSKPELFVLDFLSTYRWDRPLNMLNQGGDLDIGLKDYLMYDGYSYRFVPIRNRVTSLNVGRVDTDELYRKITQDFTFDAIAREDYYVDYQNIYTNLGVMSLRNMFVSASNAFLAAGENDRALEMLDKCRQVLKPELYPYENTIFGWGSNALFPIEMISLYYRLGYPDKAKSLASELKAEVLQSLAFYFDFYDVAKTDFEYCYSLFYYMKDVVEKSGDTEFANQLDLEISDFMSTLAELF
;
A
#
# COMPACT_ATOMS: atom_id res chain seq x y z
N MET A 1 30.50 36.61 15.11
CA MET A 1 30.53 35.82 13.86
C MET A 1 29.76 36.61 12.81
N GLU A 2 30.48 37.13 11.83
CA GLU A 2 29.89 37.88 10.72
C GLU A 2 28.81 37.08 9.98
N LYS A 3 27.79 37.77 9.46
CA LYS A 3 26.68 37.14 8.70
C LYS A 3 27.16 36.23 7.57
N LYS A 4 28.23 36.62 6.87
CA LYS A 4 28.82 35.83 5.78
C LYS A 4 29.44 34.52 6.29
N GLN A 5 30.14 34.58 7.43
CA GLN A 5 30.74 33.41 8.06
C GLN A 5 29.67 32.48 8.63
N PHE A 6 28.65 33.04 9.30
CA PHE A 6 27.48 32.29 9.80
C PHE A 6 26.78 31.55 8.64
N SER A 7 26.49 32.26 7.54
CA SER A 7 25.83 31.67 6.39
C SER A 7 26.66 30.55 5.76
N ARG A 8 27.99 30.69 5.69
CA ARG A 8 28.88 29.63 5.20
C ARG A 8 28.77 28.37 6.07
N TRP A 9 28.91 28.51 7.39
CA TRP A 9 28.80 27.36 8.30
C TRP A 9 27.42 26.73 8.32
N ASN A 10 26.35 27.53 8.21
CA ASN A 10 25.00 27.03 8.07
C ASN A 10 24.86 26.07 6.88
N TYR A 11 25.41 26.46 5.71
CA TYR A 11 25.37 25.60 4.52
C TYR A 11 26.30 24.38 4.63
N VAL A 12 27.43 24.50 5.33
CA VAL A 12 28.30 23.34 5.60
C VAL A 12 27.57 22.32 6.47
N VAL A 13 26.93 22.74 7.57
CA VAL A 13 26.18 21.83 8.44
C VAL A 13 24.97 21.24 7.69
N ALA A 14 24.26 22.04 6.89
CA ALA A 14 23.20 21.53 6.03
C ALA A 14 23.70 20.44 5.07
N ALA A 15 24.88 20.64 4.47
CA ALA A 15 25.51 19.65 3.58
C ALA A 15 25.94 18.38 4.34
N VAL A 16 26.47 18.51 5.57
CA VAL A 16 26.80 17.35 6.42
C VAL A 16 25.54 16.54 6.74
N VAL A 17 24.46 17.21 7.16
CA VAL A 17 23.17 16.55 7.43
C VAL A 17 22.64 15.85 6.18
N PHE A 18 22.73 16.48 5.01
CA PHE A 18 22.38 15.87 3.72
C PHE A 18 23.22 14.63 3.40
N VAL A 19 24.53 14.68 3.62
CA VAL A 19 25.44 13.54 3.40
C VAL A 19 25.13 12.39 4.34
N VAL A 20 24.86 12.66 5.62
CA VAL A 20 24.43 11.63 6.58
C VAL A 20 23.14 10.98 6.11
N ALA A 21 22.10 11.75 5.80
CA ALA A 21 20.83 11.21 5.31
C ALA A 21 21.00 10.42 3.99
N THR A 22 21.82 10.92 3.07
CA THR A 22 22.11 10.24 1.80
C THR A 22 22.81 8.90 2.05
N PHE A 23 23.83 8.87 2.93
CA PHE A 23 24.51 7.64 3.28
C PHE A 23 23.54 6.65 3.91
N THR A 24 22.77 7.07 4.92
CA THR A 24 21.75 6.25 5.58
C THR A 24 20.86 5.58 4.53
N TYR A 25 20.12 6.37 3.75
CA TYR A 25 19.14 5.81 2.81
C TYR A 25 19.78 4.99 1.71
N LEU A 26 20.87 5.45 1.07
CA LEU A 26 21.51 4.69 0.00
C LEU A 26 22.21 3.41 0.48
N SER A 27 22.64 3.35 1.74
CA SER A 27 23.23 2.13 2.32
C SER A 27 22.18 1.09 2.70
N THR A 28 20.92 1.50 2.90
CA THR A 28 19.82 0.63 3.34
C THR A 28 18.74 0.41 2.29
N ILE A 29 18.86 0.97 1.08
CA ILE A 29 17.86 0.77 0.01
C ILE A 29 17.72 -0.68 -0.39
N GLU A 30 16.51 -1.06 -0.78
CA GLU A 30 16.28 -2.36 -1.40
C GLU A 30 16.97 -2.42 -2.79
N PRO A 31 17.73 -3.48 -3.11
CA PRO A 31 18.42 -3.57 -4.41
C PRO A 31 17.48 -3.88 -5.57
N THR A 32 16.27 -4.37 -5.27
CA THR A 32 15.28 -4.81 -6.26
C THR A 32 13.89 -4.20 -5.99
N ALA A 33 12.87 -4.68 -6.70
CA ALA A 33 11.49 -4.29 -6.42
C ALA A 33 10.98 -4.98 -5.14
N SER A 34 10.33 -4.21 -4.26
CA SER A 34 9.64 -4.73 -3.07
C SER A 34 8.18 -5.09 -3.38
N PHE A 35 7.49 -5.68 -2.40
CA PHE A 35 6.04 -5.90 -2.45
C PHE A 35 5.24 -4.60 -2.51
N TRP A 36 3.92 -4.71 -2.70
CA TRP A 36 3.02 -3.58 -2.96
C TRP A 36 3.40 -2.82 -4.24
N ASP A 37 3.12 -1.52 -4.26
CA ASP A 37 3.10 -0.68 -5.44
C ASP A 37 4.50 -0.50 -6.09
N CYS A 38 5.59 -0.84 -5.38
CA CYS A 38 6.96 -0.61 -5.86
C CYS A 38 7.26 -1.31 -7.19
N GLY A 39 6.88 -2.58 -7.35
CA GLY A 39 7.09 -3.30 -8.62
C GLY A 39 6.42 -2.62 -9.81
N GLU A 40 5.22 -2.10 -9.60
CA GLU A 40 4.43 -1.41 -10.61
C GLU A 40 4.92 0.02 -10.88
N PHE A 41 5.32 0.77 -9.84
CA PHE A 41 5.99 2.06 -10.02
C PHE A 41 7.30 1.94 -10.79
N ILE A 42 8.12 0.92 -10.51
CA ILE A 42 9.39 0.71 -11.23
C ILE A 42 9.10 0.28 -12.68
N ALA A 43 8.22 -0.70 -12.90
CA ALA A 43 7.84 -1.16 -14.24
C ALA A 43 7.29 -0.01 -15.11
N SER A 44 6.29 0.71 -14.58
CA SER A 44 5.66 1.81 -15.27
C SER A 44 6.62 2.98 -15.50
N SER A 45 7.58 3.23 -14.61
CA SER A 45 8.61 4.25 -14.82
C SER A 45 9.64 3.85 -15.87
N TYR A 46 10.08 2.59 -15.88
CA TYR A 46 11.15 2.11 -16.76
C TYR A 46 10.75 2.18 -18.24
N LYS A 47 9.51 1.79 -18.59
CA LYS A 47 9.00 1.88 -19.97
C LYS A 47 8.06 3.06 -20.21
N LEU A 48 7.88 3.95 -19.23
CA LEU A 48 6.87 5.03 -19.26
C LEU A 48 5.46 4.49 -19.55
N GLU A 49 5.07 3.45 -18.83
CA GLU A 49 3.73 2.84 -18.92
C GLU A 49 2.74 3.56 -18.01
N VAL A 50 1.48 3.13 -18.01
CA VAL A 50 0.44 3.82 -17.23
C VAL A 50 0.13 3.01 -15.98
N GLY A 51 0.59 3.51 -14.84
CA GLY A 51 0.33 2.91 -13.55
C GLY A 51 -1.06 3.23 -12.98
N HIS A 52 -1.32 2.81 -11.75
CA HIS A 52 -2.60 2.92 -11.09
C HIS A 52 -3.03 4.39 -10.89
N PRO A 53 -4.34 4.69 -10.88
CA PRO A 53 -4.81 6.07 -10.77
C PRO A 53 -4.33 6.75 -9.47
N PRO A 54 -3.74 7.97 -9.55
CA PRO A 54 -3.79 8.90 -10.68
C PRO A 54 -2.58 8.88 -11.63
N GLY A 55 -1.67 7.90 -11.59
CA GLY A 55 -0.63 7.67 -12.61
C GLY A 55 0.69 8.42 -12.47
N ASN A 56 0.75 9.40 -11.56
CA ASN A 56 2.00 9.99 -11.05
C ASN A 56 3.07 10.32 -12.12
N PRO A 57 2.73 10.99 -13.25
CA PRO A 57 3.61 11.12 -14.41
C PRO A 57 4.92 11.88 -14.13
N VAL A 58 4.94 12.78 -13.15
CA VAL A 58 6.16 13.52 -12.77
C VAL A 58 7.14 12.60 -12.07
N PHE A 59 6.63 11.73 -11.18
CA PHE A 59 7.45 10.69 -10.55
C PHE A 59 8.04 9.76 -11.63
N GLN A 60 7.19 9.26 -12.53
CA GLN A 60 7.62 8.35 -13.60
C GLN A 60 8.69 8.96 -14.51
N LEU A 61 8.55 10.23 -14.89
CA LEU A 61 9.55 10.92 -15.73
C LEU A 61 10.90 11.04 -15.04
N ILE A 62 10.93 11.37 -13.75
CA ILE A 62 12.17 11.49 -12.99
C ILE A 62 12.77 10.10 -12.77
N ALA A 63 11.96 9.11 -12.39
CA ALA A 63 12.40 7.73 -12.26
C ALA A 63 12.97 7.18 -13.58
N ARG A 64 12.33 7.50 -14.72
CA ARG A 64 12.86 7.17 -16.04
C ARG A 64 14.23 7.80 -16.28
N PHE A 65 14.42 9.07 -15.93
CA PHE A 65 15.73 9.72 -16.03
C PHE A 65 16.82 8.96 -15.25
N PHE A 66 16.53 8.50 -14.03
CA PHE A 66 17.49 7.71 -13.23
C PHE A 66 17.81 6.36 -13.88
N THR A 67 16.81 5.65 -14.41
CA THR A 67 17.02 4.33 -15.04
C THR A 67 17.73 4.42 -16.41
N MET A 68 17.76 5.58 -17.07
CA MET A 68 18.44 5.75 -18.37
C MET A 68 19.97 5.56 -18.31
N PHE A 69 20.57 5.63 -17.12
CA PHE A 69 22.02 5.50 -16.94
C PHE A 69 22.48 4.07 -16.65
N THR A 70 21.55 3.10 -16.59
CA THR A 70 21.84 1.71 -16.25
C THR A 70 21.08 0.72 -17.14
N GLY A 71 21.36 -0.58 -16.98
CA GLY A 71 20.63 -1.64 -17.67
C GLY A 71 19.39 -2.11 -16.89
N PRO A 72 18.59 -3.02 -17.48
CA PRO A 72 17.43 -3.67 -16.86
C PRO A 72 17.64 -4.10 -15.40
N GLY A 73 18.72 -4.85 -15.14
CA GLY A 73 19.01 -5.43 -13.83
C GLY A 73 19.37 -4.42 -12.73
N GLN A 74 19.60 -3.15 -13.07
CA GLN A 74 19.83 -2.08 -12.08
C GLN A 74 18.74 -1.00 -12.11
N ALA A 75 17.64 -1.20 -12.85
CA ALA A 75 16.59 -0.19 -12.91
C ALA A 75 15.93 0.03 -11.54
N ALA A 76 15.64 -1.06 -10.79
CA ALA A 76 15.02 -0.97 -9.47
C ALA A 76 15.88 -0.17 -8.47
N VAL A 77 17.16 -0.54 -8.31
CA VAL A 77 18.07 0.18 -7.41
C VAL A 77 18.21 1.66 -7.80
N MET A 78 18.15 2.02 -9.09
CA MET A 78 18.19 3.42 -9.52
C MET A 78 16.93 4.20 -9.13
N VAL A 79 15.75 3.57 -9.18
CA VAL A 79 14.50 4.19 -8.70
C VAL A 79 14.50 4.29 -7.18
N ASN A 80 14.95 3.26 -6.46
CA ASN A 80 15.06 3.29 -5.01
C ASN A 80 16.10 4.34 -4.55
N ALA A 81 17.22 4.47 -5.26
CA ALA A 81 18.21 5.53 -5.01
C ALA A 81 17.64 6.93 -5.28
N MET A 82 16.79 7.10 -6.30
CA MET A 82 16.05 8.36 -6.50
C MET A 82 15.19 8.68 -5.29
N SER A 83 14.40 7.73 -4.77
CA SER A 83 13.62 7.90 -3.55
C SER A 83 14.50 8.31 -2.37
N GLY A 84 15.61 7.59 -2.13
CA GLY A 84 16.57 7.89 -1.06
C GLY A 84 17.15 9.31 -1.17
N LEU A 85 17.50 9.75 -2.38
CA LEU A 85 17.99 11.12 -2.63
C LEU A 85 16.91 12.19 -2.43
N CYS A 86 15.67 11.92 -2.86
CA CYS A 86 14.53 12.81 -2.59
C CYS A 86 14.29 12.96 -1.07
N SER A 87 14.37 11.86 -0.32
CA SER A 87 14.25 11.87 1.13
C SER A 87 15.42 12.60 1.79
N ALA A 88 16.66 12.39 1.36
CA ALA A 88 17.82 13.12 1.87
C ALA A 88 17.72 14.63 1.62
N LEU A 89 17.22 15.05 0.45
CA LEU A 89 16.94 16.46 0.17
C LEU A 89 15.80 17.01 1.05
N THR A 90 14.81 16.20 1.40
CA THR A 90 13.77 16.57 2.38
C THR A 90 14.41 16.92 3.73
N ILE A 91 15.34 16.09 4.22
CA ILE A 91 16.08 16.35 5.47
C ILE A 91 16.91 17.64 5.38
N PHE A 92 17.54 17.90 4.23
CA PHE A 92 18.25 19.16 3.97
C PHE A 92 17.32 20.39 4.07
N PHE A 93 16.14 20.34 3.45
CA PHE A 93 15.18 21.45 3.54
C PHE A 93 14.54 21.58 4.92
N LEU A 94 14.35 20.48 5.65
CA LEU A 94 13.93 20.50 7.05
C LEU A 94 14.94 21.22 7.93
N TYR A 95 16.23 20.91 7.79
CA TYR A 95 17.31 21.62 8.48
C TYR A 95 17.22 23.14 8.26
N LEU A 96 17.08 23.58 6.99
CA LEU A 96 16.97 24.99 6.66
C LEU A 96 15.70 25.64 7.24
N THR A 97 14.60 24.90 7.29
CA THR A 97 13.33 25.34 7.88
C THR A 97 13.47 25.55 9.38
N ILE A 98 14.10 24.63 10.10
CA ILE A 98 14.33 24.73 11.54
C ILE A 98 15.26 25.92 11.85
N VAL A 99 16.37 26.05 11.11
CA VAL A 99 17.30 27.18 11.26
C VAL A 99 16.59 28.51 11.05
N PHE A 100 15.73 28.63 10.04
CA PHE A 100 14.93 29.83 9.81
C PHE A 100 14.08 30.18 11.04
N PHE A 101 13.35 29.21 11.57
CA PHE A 101 12.48 29.43 12.72
C PHE A 101 13.26 29.79 13.98
N VAL A 102 14.37 29.11 14.28
CA VAL A 102 15.18 29.40 15.49
C VAL A 102 15.87 30.76 15.40
N ARG A 103 16.30 31.20 14.21
CA ARG A 103 16.89 32.54 13.98
C ARG A 103 15.94 33.69 14.27
N ARG A 104 14.63 33.46 14.29
CA ARG A 104 13.62 34.46 14.68
C ARG A 104 13.61 34.71 16.19
N ILE A 105 14.07 33.75 16.98
CA ILE A 105 14.12 33.83 18.45
C ILE A 105 15.52 34.19 18.91
N LEU A 106 16.54 33.47 18.43
CA LEU A 106 17.93 33.73 18.76
C LEU A 106 18.48 34.78 17.78
N VAL A 107 18.16 36.04 18.04
CA VAL A 107 18.65 37.18 17.25
C VAL A 107 20.04 37.66 17.70
N PRO A 108 20.84 38.29 16.83
CA PRO A 108 22.05 38.99 17.23
C PRO A 108 21.78 40.00 18.36
N SER A 109 22.79 40.27 19.20
CA SER A 109 22.67 41.24 20.29
C SER A 109 22.28 42.64 19.79
N GLU A 110 21.53 43.40 20.58
CA GLU A 110 21.11 44.77 20.22
C GLU A 110 22.32 45.62 19.81
N GLY A 111 22.23 46.25 18.63
CA GLY A 111 23.31 47.06 18.04
C GLY A 111 24.43 46.27 17.34
N SER A 112 24.40 44.93 17.34
CA SER A 112 25.36 44.07 16.64
C SER A 112 24.73 43.38 15.44
N GLU A 113 25.45 43.32 14.32
CA GLU A 113 25.07 42.49 13.17
C GLU A 113 25.58 41.05 13.26
N GLU A 114 26.31 40.72 14.33
CA GLU A 114 27.02 39.45 14.49
C GLU A 114 26.38 38.51 15.50
N TYR A 115 26.33 37.23 15.16
CA TYR A 115 25.99 36.16 16.09
C TYR A 115 27.18 35.82 17.00
N SER A 116 26.93 35.57 18.27
CA SER A 116 27.93 34.92 19.13
C SER A 116 28.17 33.47 18.67
N LEU A 117 29.34 32.91 18.98
CA LEU A 117 29.63 31.52 18.63
C LEU A 117 28.63 30.54 19.27
N GLY A 118 28.26 30.77 20.54
CA GLY A 118 27.24 29.97 21.23
C GLY A 118 25.86 30.05 20.57
N GLN A 119 25.43 31.24 20.13
CA GLN A 119 24.18 31.39 19.36
C GLN A 119 24.24 30.60 18.05
N ALA A 120 25.36 30.73 17.32
CA ALA A 120 25.54 30.02 16.05
C ALA A 120 25.48 28.50 16.22
N ILE A 121 26.19 27.96 17.22
CA ILE A 121 26.16 26.53 17.55
C ILE A 121 24.75 26.09 17.94
N ALA A 122 24.04 26.83 18.79
CA ALA A 122 22.67 26.48 19.18
C ALA A 122 21.72 26.46 17.98
N ILE A 123 21.84 27.42 17.05
CA ILE A 123 21.02 27.46 15.83
C ILE A 123 21.33 26.26 14.92
N PHE A 124 22.61 25.97 14.66
CA PHE A 124 23.01 24.84 13.81
C PHE A 124 22.64 23.50 14.45
N GLY A 125 22.84 23.39 15.77
CA GLY A 125 22.49 22.23 16.58
C GLY A 125 20.99 21.96 16.59
N SER A 126 20.15 23.00 16.74
CA SER A 126 18.70 22.88 16.58
C SER A 126 18.31 22.30 15.23
N GLY A 127 18.90 22.85 14.14
CA GLY A 127 18.65 22.34 12.79
C GLY A 127 19.04 20.88 12.63
N ALA A 128 20.24 20.50 13.09
CA ALA A 128 20.77 19.16 12.94
C ALA A 128 19.98 18.13 13.77
N VAL A 129 19.68 18.42 15.04
CA VAL A 129 18.93 17.52 15.93
C VAL A 129 17.54 17.23 15.39
N GLY A 130 16.78 18.26 15.02
CA GLY A 130 15.42 18.06 14.51
C GLY A 130 15.40 17.38 13.14
N ALA A 131 16.30 17.75 12.22
CA ALA A 131 16.37 17.13 10.90
C ALA A 131 16.78 15.66 10.97
N LEU A 132 17.78 15.32 11.80
CA LEU A 132 18.22 13.93 11.96
C LEU A 132 17.21 13.08 12.76
N ALA A 133 16.45 13.67 13.70
CA ALA A 133 15.37 12.93 14.37
C ALA A 133 14.30 12.48 13.37
N TYR A 134 13.96 13.31 12.37
CA TYR A 134 13.09 12.89 11.27
C TYR A 134 13.78 11.92 10.31
N CYS A 135 15.08 12.12 10.06
CA CYS A 135 15.87 11.23 9.19
C CYS A 135 15.78 9.77 9.64
N PHE A 136 15.84 9.55 10.95
CA PHE A 136 15.84 8.24 11.57
C PHE A 136 14.49 7.84 12.19
N SER A 137 13.40 8.54 11.88
CA SER A 137 12.06 8.14 12.34
C SER A 137 11.53 6.98 11.50
N ASP A 138 10.99 5.95 12.15
CA ASP A 138 10.48 4.69 11.57
C ASP A 138 9.72 4.91 10.23
N THR A 139 8.60 5.62 10.26
CA THR A 139 7.76 5.82 9.06
C THR A 139 8.50 6.49 7.89
N PHE A 140 9.32 7.50 8.17
CA PHE A 140 9.99 8.25 7.11
C PHE A 140 11.15 7.46 6.49
N TRP A 141 11.92 6.73 7.32
CA TRP A 141 13.00 5.89 6.83
C TRP A 141 12.45 4.73 6.01
N PHE A 142 11.37 4.06 6.46
CA PHE A 142 10.72 2.99 5.71
C PHE A 142 10.35 3.42 4.29
N SER A 143 9.75 4.61 4.16
CA SER A 143 9.35 5.18 2.86
C SER A 143 10.55 5.67 2.03
N ALA A 144 11.71 5.91 2.63
CA ALA A 144 12.90 6.44 1.94
C ALA A 144 13.69 5.36 1.21
N VAL A 145 13.55 4.09 1.61
CA VAL A 145 14.35 2.96 1.10
C VAL A 145 13.67 2.15 0.00
N GLU A 146 12.50 2.60 -0.47
CA GLU A 146 11.70 1.95 -1.52
C GLU A 146 11.20 2.93 -2.59
N GLY A 147 10.87 2.39 -3.77
CA GLY A 147 10.51 3.12 -4.97
C GLY A 147 9.07 3.64 -5.00
N GLU A 148 8.61 4.36 -3.98
CA GLU A 148 7.26 4.94 -3.90
C GLU A 148 7.22 6.48 -4.05
N VAL A 149 6.02 7.01 -4.35
CA VAL A 149 5.78 8.45 -4.58
C VAL A 149 5.95 9.33 -3.33
N TYR A 150 5.93 8.74 -2.13
CA TYR A 150 5.94 9.48 -0.87
C TYR A 150 7.24 10.23 -0.61
N ALA A 151 8.39 9.66 -0.97
CA ALA A 151 9.70 10.32 -0.86
C ALA A 151 9.74 11.65 -1.65
N MET A 152 9.28 11.62 -2.90
CA MET A 152 9.23 12.80 -3.75
C MET A 152 8.16 13.81 -3.31
N SER A 153 7.02 13.32 -2.82
CA SER A 153 5.96 14.18 -2.23
C SER A 153 6.47 14.96 -1.02
N SER A 154 7.23 14.31 -0.13
CA SER A 154 7.88 14.94 1.02
C SER A 154 8.89 16.01 0.61
N LEU A 155 9.71 15.73 -0.41
CA LEU A 155 10.65 16.71 -0.97
C LEU A 155 9.92 17.97 -1.46
N PHE A 156 8.85 17.80 -2.24
CA PHE A 156 8.09 18.93 -2.77
C PHE A 156 7.45 19.75 -1.65
N THR A 157 6.93 19.09 -0.61
CA THR A 157 6.38 19.74 0.58
C THR A 157 7.43 20.59 1.30
N ALA A 158 8.63 20.03 1.52
CA ALA A 158 9.73 20.76 2.16
C ALA A 158 10.25 21.91 1.27
N MET A 159 10.34 21.70 -0.05
CA MET A 159 10.77 22.70 -1.03
C MET A 159 9.81 23.89 -1.12
N VAL A 160 8.49 23.68 -1.17
CA VAL A 160 7.53 24.79 -1.27
C VAL A 160 7.52 25.61 0.02
N PHE A 161 7.64 24.96 1.17
CA PHE A 161 7.73 25.65 2.46
C PHE A 161 9.00 26.49 2.54
N TRP A 162 10.15 25.92 2.16
CA TRP A 162 11.41 26.63 2.06
C TRP A 162 11.37 27.79 1.04
N ALA A 163 10.76 27.59 -0.13
CA ALA A 163 10.61 28.66 -1.13
C ALA A 163 9.78 29.83 -0.58
N MET A 164 8.77 29.54 0.25
CA MET A 164 7.98 30.58 0.91
C MET A 164 8.76 31.30 2.01
N ILE A 165 9.66 30.60 2.72
CA ILE A 165 10.66 31.23 3.59
C ILE A 165 11.57 32.17 2.78
N LYS A 166 12.04 31.77 1.59
CA LYS A 166 12.85 32.64 0.74
C LYS A 166 12.08 33.87 0.25
N TRP A 167 10.79 33.72 -0.06
CA TRP A 167 9.92 34.86 -0.34
C TRP A 167 9.81 35.78 0.89
N TYR A 168 9.55 35.21 2.07
CA TYR A 168 9.41 35.94 3.32
C TYR A 168 10.66 36.78 3.65
N GLU A 169 11.86 36.22 3.47
CA GLU A 169 13.14 36.90 3.71
C GLU A 169 13.50 37.95 2.64
N GLN A 170 12.88 37.91 1.45
CA GLN A 170 13.25 38.73 0.28
C GLN A 170 12.10 39.59 -0.23
N GLU A 171 11.00 39.72 0.51
CA GLU A 171 9.77 40.38 0.08
C GLU A 171 10.00 41.82 -0.39
N ASP A 172 10.94 42.54 0.24
CA ASP A 172 11.37 43.89 -0.08
C ASP A 172 12.16 44.01 -1.40
N ARG A 173 12.62 42.89 -1.95
CA ARG A 173 13.41 42.86 -3.20
C ARG A 173 12.52 42.88 -4.43
N ARG A 174 12.96 43.62 -5.45
CA ARG A 174 12.26 43.81 -6.74
C ARG A 174 11.67 42.54 -7.37
N TYR A 175 12.30 41.37 -7.22
CA TYR A 175 11.88 40.11 -7.83
C TYR A 175 11.43 39.06 -6.83
N ALA A 176 10.98 39.44 -5.63
CA ALA A 176 10.57 38.51 -4.58
C ALA A 176 9.51 37.49 -5.05
N ASN A 177 8.49 37.95 -5.79
CA ASN A 177 7.36 37.13 -6.24
C ASN A 177 7.74 35.95 -7.14
N ARG A 178 8.97 35.89 -7.67
CA ARG A 178 9.48 34.70 -8.37
C ARG A 178 9.37 33.43 -7.51
N TRP A 179 9.47 33.57 -6.19
CA TRP A 179 9.31 32.47 -5.25
C TRP A 179 7.86 31.99 -5.15
N ILE A 180 6.87 32.89 -5.19
CA ILE A 180 5.44 32.52 -5.25
C ILE A 180 5.12 31.81 -6.58
N VAL A 181 5.72 32.28 -7.68
CA VAL A 181 5.59 31.62 -8.99
C VAL A 181 6.24 30.24 -8.96
N LEU A 182 7.43 30.09 -8.36
CA LEU A 182 8.07 28.79 -8.16
C LEU A 182 7.21 27.84 -7.31
N ILE A 183 6.65 28.32 -6.19
CA ILE A 183 5.72 27.52 -5.37
C ILE A 183 4.54 27.05 -6.22
N SER A 184 3.96 27.93 -7.03
CA SER A 184 2.82 27.58 -7.89
C SER A 184 3.19 26.53 -8.94
N PHE A 185 4.39 26.64 -9.53
CA PHE A 185 4.91 25.63 -10.45
C PHE A 185 5.14 24.28 -9.77
N LEU A 186 5.78 24.27 -8.59
CA LEU A 186 6.00 23.06 -7.80
C LEU A 186 4.68 22.42 -7.35
N MET A 187 3.68 23.22 -6.98
CA MET A 187 2.33 22.74 -6.66
C MET A 187 1.67 22.10 -7.88
N GLY A 188 1.81 22.70 -9.07
CA GLY A 188 1.33 22.13 -10.33
C GLY A 188 1.96 20.78 -10.66
N LEU A 189 3.29 20.69 -10.55
CA LEU A 189 4.03 19.43 -10.72
C LEU A 189 3.65 18.39 -9.66
N SER A 190 3.46 18.82 -8.41
CA SER A 190 3.11 17.91 -7.32
C SER A 190 1.80 17.18 -7.55
N ILE A 191 0.84 17.74 -8.30
CA ILE A 191 -0.39 17.01 -8.65
C ILE A 191 -0.04 15.74 -9.46
N GLY A 192 1.00 15.79 -10.29
CA GLY A 192 1.57 14.65 -11.01
C GLY A 192 2.52 13.78 -10.18
N ILE A 193 2.64 14.00 -8.87
CA ILE A 193 3.41 13.17 -7.91
C ILE A 193 2.46 12.63 -6.84
N HIS A 194 1.87 13.51 -6.03
CA HIS A 194 0.89 13.20 -5.00
C HIS A 194 0.20 14.49 -4.52
N LEU A 195 -1.08 14.42 -4.14
CA LEU A 195 -1.87 15.57 -3.68
C LEU A 195 -1.51 16.09 -2.27
N LEU A 196 -0.62 15.41 -1.52
CA LEU A 196 -0.38 15.71 -0.10
C LEU A 196 0.29 17.07 0.09
N ASN A 197 1.12 17.50 -0.84
CA ASN A 197 1.79 18.81 -0.81
C ASN A 197 0.79 19.99 -0.74
N LEU A 198 -0.41 19.84 -1.30
CA LEU A 198 -1.44 20.89 -1.27
C LEU A 198 -1.86 21.23 0.18
N LEU A 199 -1.66 20.31 1.13
CA LEU A 199 -1.92 20.52 2.55
C LEU A 199 -0.98 21.54 3.21
N ALA A 200 0.13 21.91 2.55
CA ALA A 200 0.99 23.00 3.01
C ALA A 200 0.38 24.39 2.80
N ILE A 201 -0.59 24.54 1.87
CA ILE A 201 -1.17 25.84 1.46
C ILE A 201 -1.60 26.70 2.66
N PRO A 202 -2.34 26.19 3.67
CA PRO A 202 -2.67 26.97 4.86
C PRO A 202 -1.46 27.59 5.55
N ALA A 203 -0.41 26.82 5.80
CA ALA A 203 0.79 27.35 6.44
C ALA A 203 1.49 28.41 5.57
N LEU A 204 1.54 28.22 4.24
CA LEU A 204 2.12 29.21 3.31
C LEU A 204 1.31 30.52 3.28
N VAL A 205 -0.02 30.45 3.28
CA VAL A 205 -0.89 31.63 3.31
C VAL A 205 -0.70 32.40 4.62
N PHE A 206 -0.64 31.71 5.77
CA PHE A 206 -0.33 32.36 7.04
C PHE A 206 1.05 33.03 7.02
N LEU A 207 2.06 32.35 6.46
CA LEU A 207 3.41 32.92 6.33
C LEU A 207 3.41 34.17 5.44
N TYR A 208 2.62 34.18 4.36
CA TYR A 208 2.39 35.37 3.52
C TYR A 208 1.87 36.54 4.36
N TYR A 209 0.75 36.33 5.07
CA TYR A 209 0.14 37.38 5.86
C TYR A 209 1.07 37.88 6.97
N TYR A 210 1.75 36.97 7.68
CA TYR A 210 2.69 37.35 8.74
C TYR A 210 3.80 38.26 8.23
N LYS A 211 4.25 38.10 6.98
CA LYS A 211 5.20 39.03 6.38
C LYS A 211 4.60 40.41 6.16
N MET A 212 3.36 40.47 5.67
CA MET A 212 2.65 41.72 5.42
C MET A 212 2.37 42.53 6.70
N ARG A 213 2.45 41.90 7.89
CA ARG A 213 2.25 42.56 9.18
C ARG A 213 3.11 41.93 10.27
N GLU A 214 4.40 42.24 10.26
CA GLU A 214 5.34 41.76 11.28
C GLU A 214 5.16 42.49 12.62
N ASP A 215 4.80 43.78 12.59
CA ASP A 215 4.81 44.72 13.71
C ASP A 215 3.59 44.65 14.65
N LYS A 216 2.48 44.02 14.22
CA LYS A 216 1.20 44.05 14.97
C LYS A 216 0.52 42.69 15.09
N PRO A 217 -0.04 42.32 16.26
CA PRO A 217 -0.76 41.06 16.41
C PRO A 217 -2.01 41.00 15.54
N TYR A 218 -2.45 39.79 15.22
CA TYR A 218 -3.75 39.55 14.59
C TYR A 218 -4.81 39.28 15.65
N SER A 219 -6.01 39.79 15.44
CA SER A 219 -7.19 39.39 16.19
C SER A 219 -7.62 37.96 15.83
N PHE A 220 -8.40 37.32 16.71
CA PHE A 220 -8.97 36.00 16.46
C PHE A 220 -9.72 35.92 15.12
N TRP A 221 -10.57 36.92 14.82
CA TRP A 221 -11.33 36.97 13.58
C TRP A 221 -10.47 37.17 12.34
N GLU A 222 -9.32 37.84 12.45
CA GLU A 222 -8.37 37.91 11.33
C GLU A 222 -7.69 36.56 11.07
N TYR A 223 -7.32 35.81 12.13
CA TYR A 223 -6.84 34.44 11.94
C TYR A 223 -7.90 33.55 11.27
N VAL A 224 -9.17 33.65 11.69
CA VAL A 224 -10.28 32.94 11.04
C VAL A 224 -10.41 33.33 9.56
N LYS A 225 -10.29 34.63 9.23
CA LYS A 225 -10.31 35.11 7.84
C LYS A 225 -9.16 34.54 7.01
N ILE A 226 -7.94 34.55 7.54
CA ILE A 226 -6.75 34.00 6.85
C ILE A 226 -6.94 32.49 6.61
N LEU A 227 -7.42 31.76 7.62
CA LEU A 227 -7.72 30.33 7.48
C LEU A 227 -8.79 30.09 6.43
N ALA A 228 -9.89 30.85 6.45
CA ALA A 228 -10.95 30.75 5.44
C ALA A 228 -10.42 31.00 4.02
N ILE A 229 -9.57 32.02 3.83
CA ILE A 229 -8.91 32.28 2.54
C ILE A 229 -8.07 31.07 2.11
N SER A 230 -7.28 30.49 3.02
CA SER A 230 -6.46 29.33 2.70
C SER A 230 -7.27 28.10 2.31
N VAL A 231 -8.41 27.85 2.99
CA VAL A 231 -9.34 26.76 2.66
C VAL A 231 -10.01 27.00 1.31
N VAL A 232 -10.35 28.25 0.99
CA VAL A 232 -10.87 28.61 -0.35
C VAL A 232 -9.84 28.37 -1.43
N ILE A 233 -8.57 28.74 -1.21
CA ILE A 233 -7.48 28.48 -2.19
C ILE A 233 -7.28 26.96 -2.37
N LEU A 234 -7.17 26.22 -1.27
CA LEU A 234 -7.03 24.77 -1.30
C LEU A 234 -8.21 24.10 -2.03
N GLY A 235 -9.45 24.50 -1.67
CA GLY A 235 -10.66 23.98 -2.29
C GLY A 235 -10.79 24.36 -3.77
N PHE A 236 -10.36 25.56 -4.15
CA PHE A 236 -10.29 25.98 -5.55
C PHE A 236 -9.31 25.09 -6.33
N VAL A 237 -8.12 24.80 -5.80
CA VAL A 237 -7.15 23.94 -6.50
C VAL A 237 -7.67 22.50 -6.59
N VAL A 238 -8.08 21.91 -5.47
CA VAL A 238 -8.46 20.49 -5.39
C VAL A 238 -9.80 20.19 -6.05
N PHE A 239 -10.85 20.98 -5.77
CA PHE A 239 -12.21 20.67 -6.21
C PHE A 239 -12.63 21.40 -7.48
N LEU A 240 -11.92 22.46 -7.88
CA LEU A 240 -12.21 23.19 -9.11
C LEU A 240 -11.13 22.96 -10.15
N LEU A 241 -9.89 23.39 -9.94
CA LEU A 241 -8.84 23.39 -10.96
C LEU A 241 -8.53 21.98 -11.48
N VAL A 242 -8.20 21.04 -10.58
CA VAL A 242 -7.82 19.66 -10.93
C VAL A 242 -8.92 18.93 -11.72
N PRO A 243 -10.20 18.91 -11.30
CA PRO A 243 -11.24 18.20 -12.04
C PRO A 243 -11.85 18.99 -13.21
N LEU A 244 -11.94 20.33 -13.13
CA LEU A 244 -12.66 21.13 -14.12
C LEU A 244 -11.89 21.24 -15.43
N LEU A 245 -10.56 21.41 -15.40
CA LEU A 245 -9.77 21.55 -16.62
C LEU A 245 -9.84 20.31 -17.53
N PRO A 246 -9.59 19.07 -17.03
CA PRO A 246 -9.80 17.86 -17.82
C PRO A 246 -11.24 17.70 -18.29
N LYS A 247 -12.22 18.07 -17.45
CA LYS A 247 -13.64 17.96 -17.82
C LYS A 247 -14.00 18.89 -18.98
N ILE A 248 -13.55 20.14 -18.97
CA ILE A 248 -13.75 21.07 -20.09
C ILE A 248 -13.07 20.52 -21.34
N ALA A 249 -11.82 20.05 -21.22
CA ALA A 249 -11.09 19.43 -22.33
C ALA A 249 -11.88 18.24 -22.93
N ALA A 250 -12.50 17.40 -22.10
CA ALA A 250 -13.33 16.28 -22.53
C ALA A 250 -14.59 16.71 -23.29
N TYR A 251 -15.24 17.82 -22.91
CA TYR A 251 -16.38 18.35 -23.67
C TYR A 251 -15.98 19.01 -24.98
N PHE A 252 -14.82 19.66 -25.05
CA PHE A 252 -14.25 20.09 -26.33
C PHE A 252 -13.97 18.88 -27.23
N ASP A 253 -13.41 17.81 -26.65
CA ASP A 253 -13.16 16.59 -27.39
C ASP A 253 -14.44 15.93 -27.89
N LEU A 254 -15.50 15.90 -27.07
CA LEU A 254 -16.82 15.41 -27.48
C LEU A 254 -17.33 16.15 -28.73
N PHE A 255 -17.22 17.48 -28.75
CA PHE A 255 -17.66 18.28 -29.90
C PHE A 255 -16.83 17.98 -31.15
N PHE A 256 -15.51 17.92 -31.03
CA PHE A 256 -14.62 17.65 -32.17
C PHE A 256 -14.85 16.25 -32.74
N VAL A 257 -14.99 15.24 -31.88
CA VAL A 257 -15.19 13.86 -32.30
C VAL A 257 -16.60 13.62 -32.85
N ASN A 258 -17.64 13.94 -32.06
CA ASN A 258 -19.00 13.56 -32.44
C ASN A 258 -19.63 14.51 -33.46
N THR A 259 -19.23 15.78 -33.49
CA THR A 259 -19.80 16.79 -34.41
C THR A 259 -18.91 17.06 -35.62
N LEU A 260 -17.59 17.24 -35.42
CA LEU A 260 -16.66 17.53 -36.53
C LEU A 260 -16.06 16.27 -37.19
N GLY A 261 -16.25 15.09 -36.58
CA GLY A 261 -15.75 13.82 -37.12
C GLY A 261 -14.24 13.64 -37.01
N LEU A 262 -13.58 14.39 -36.13
CA LEU A 262 -12.14 14.30 -35.89
C LEU A 262 -11.78 13.13 -34.95
N PRO A 263 -10.52 12.67 -34.93
CA PRO A 263 -10.06 11.64 -34.00
C PRO A 263 -10.18 12.08 -32.52
N PHE A 264 -10.23 11.09 -31.62
CA PHE A 264 -10.17 11.32 -30.17
C PHE A 264 -8.96 12.18 -29.77
N ASN A 265 -9.10 12.94 -28.68
CA ASN A 265 -8.12 13.87 -28.11
C ASN A 265 -7.82 15.15 -28.91
N THR A 266 -8.34 15.30 -30.14
CA THR A 266 -8.10 16.51 -30.95
C THR A 266 -8.73 17.78 -30.33
N GLY A 267 -9.94 17.67 -29.78
CA GLY A 267 -10.60 18.80 -29.13
C GLY A 267 -9.97 19.13 -27.78
N ALA A 268 -9.54 18.10 -27.03
CA ALA A 268 -8.80 18.29 -25.79
C ALA A 268 -7.45 19.01 -26.03
N ALA A 269 -6.70 18.60 -27.06
CA ALA A 269 -5.45 19.26 -27.45
C ALA A 269 -5.67 20.72 -27.88
N PHE A 270 -6.70 20.98 -28.68
CA PHE A 270 -7.08 22.34 -29.06
C PHE A 270 -7.39 23.21 -27.84
N PHE A 271 -8.18 22.69 -26.89
CA PHE A 271 -8.50 23.41 -25.64
C PHE A 271 -7.23 23.78 -24.86
N MET A 272 -6.30 22.84 -24.69
CA MET A 272 -5.05 23.10 -23.97
C MET A 272 -4.17 24.16 -24.65
N ILE A 273 -4.03 24.09 -25.98
CA ILE A 273 -3.27 25.10 -26.75
C ILE A 273 -3.95 26.47 -26.65
N ALA A 274 -5.27 26.53 -26.81
CA ALA A 274 -6.03 27.77 -26.70
C ALA A 274 -5.95 28.38 -25.30
N LEU A 275 -6.04 27.56 -24.25
CA LEU A 275 -5.90 27.99 -22.86
C LEU A 275 -4.52 28.59 -22.61
N LEU A 276 -3.45 27.91 -23.04
CA LEU A 276 -2.08 28.41 -22.89
C LEU A 276 -1.87 29.69 -23.71
N ALA A 277 -2.35 29.76 -24.95
CA ALA A 277 -2.26 30.96 -25.78
C ALA A 277 -2.96 32.16 -25.12
N LEU A 278 -4.15 31.93 -24.54
CA LEU A 278 -4.89 32.95 -23.79
C LEU A 278 -4.11 33.38 -22.53
N CYS A 279 -3.54 32.43 -21.78
CA CYS A 279 -2.72 32.72 -20.62
C CYS A 279 -1.51 33.59 -20.99
N PHE A 280 -0.75 33.21 -22.02
CA PHE A 280 0.40 33.99 -22.49
C PHE A 280 -0.01 35.37 -22.98
N TRP A 281 -1.09 35.48 -23.77
CA TRP A 281 -1.59 36.77 -24.24
C TRP A 281 -1.96 37.71 -23.07
N GLU A 282 -2.69 37.21 -22.07
CA GLU A 282 -3.05 37.96 -20.87
C GLU A 282 -1.84 38.30 -19.99
N LEU A 283 -0.84 37.42 -19.93
CA LEU A 283 0.45 37.70 -19.28
C LEU A 283 1.18 38.87 -19.94
N PHE A 284 1.30 38.88 -21.27
CA PHE A 284 1.92 40.01 -21.98
C PHE A 284 1.12 41.30 -21.82
N ARG A 285 -0.22 41.22 -21.85
CA ARG A 285 -1.11 42.37 -21.67
C ARG A 285 -1.00 42.98 -20.27
N SER A 286 -1.04 42.15 -19.22
CA SER A 286 -0.91 42.58 -17.83
C SER A 286 0.48 43.15 -17.51
N LEU A 287 1.54 42.56 -18.09
CA LEU A 287 2.91 43.07 -17.99
C LEU A 287 3.03 44.46 -18.61
N LYS A 288 2.53 44.65 -19.85
CA LYS A 288 2.54 45.97 -20.53
C LYS A 288 1.76 47.05 -19.76
N LYS A 289 0.68 46.67 -19.05
CA LYS A 289 -0.13 47.58 -18.24
C LYS A 289 0.43 47.84 -16.83
N GLY A 290 1.54 47.20 -16.45
CA GLY A 290 2.13 47.35 -15.11
C GLY A 290 1.27 46.78 -13.97
N GLN A 291 0.36 45.85 -14.26
CA GLN A 291 -0.56 45.27 -13.28
C GLN A 291 0.10 44.12 -12.50
N VAL A 292 0.97 44.44 -11.53
CA VAL A 292 1.83 43.47 -10.82
C VAL A 292 1.06 42.31 -10.19
N PHE A 293 -0.02 42.59 -9.47
CA PHE A 293 -0.83 41.56 -8.80
C PHE A 293 -1.44 40.57 -9.81
N TRP A 294 -2.15 41.09 -10.82
CA TRP A 294 -2.79 40.26 -11.85
C TRP A 294 -1.78 39.50 -12.70
N ASN A 295 -0.64 40.12 -13.01
CA ASN A 295 0.44 39.45 -13.71
C ASN A 295 1.00 38.27 -12.90
N THR A 296 1.23 38.47 -11.59
CA THR A 296 1.69 37.39 -10.68
C THR A 296 0.65 36.28 -10.58
N ALA A 297 -0.64 36.62 -10.39
CA ALA A 297 -1.72 35.64 -10.30
C ALA A 297 -1.85 34.82 -11.60
N LEU A 298 -1.76 35.47 -12.76
CA LEU A 298 -1.74 34.81 -14.07
C LEU A 298 -0.49 33.93 -14.24
N LEU A 299 0.68 34.36 -13.76
CA LEU A 299 1.90 33.54 -13.81
C LEU A 299 1.71 32.27 -12.98
N CYS A 300 1.21 32.40 -11.75
CA CYS A 300 0.92 31.26 -10.88
C CYS A 300 -0.05 30.27 -11.56
N PHE A 301 -1.19 30.76 -12.07
CA PHE A 301 -2.16 29.93 -12.79
C PHE A 301 -1.52 29.25 -14.01
N THR A 302 -0.78 29.99 -14.83
CA THR A 302 -0.11 29.46 -16.03
C THR A 302 0.89 28.36 -15.66
N THR A 303 1.70 28.56 -14.62
CA THR A 303 2.67 27.54 -14.17
C THR A 303 2.01 26.30 -13.59
N ILE A 304 0.86 26.43 -12.92
CA ILE A 304 0.07 25.28 -12.48
C ILE A 304 -0.44 24.51 -13.69
N VAL A 305 -0.98 25.19 -14.70
CA VAL A 305 -1.45 24.55 -15.95
C VAL A 305 -0.31 23.86 -16.68
N ILE A 306 0.89 24.47 -16.73
CA ILE A 306 2.08 23.84 -17.31
C ILE A 306 2.46 22.57 -16.54
N GLY A 307 2.54 22.63 -15.21
CA GLY A 307 2.85 21.44 -14.40
C GLY A 307 1.81 20.33 -14.58
N PHE A 308 0.53 20.70 -14.58
CA PHE A 308 -0.59 19.78 -14.80
C PHE A 308 -0.63 19.21 -16.23
N SER A 309 -0.09 19.91 -17.22
CA SER A 309 -0.05 19.42 -18.61
C SER A 309 0.77 18.13 -18.78
N LEU A 310 1.61 17.76 -17.81
CA LEU A 310 2.34 16.49 -17.82
C LEU A 310 1.43 15.25 -17.76
N PHE A 311 0.18 15.38 -17.32
CA PHE A 311 -0.82 14.32 -17.45
C PHE A 311 -1.14 13.96 -18.91
N SER A 312 -0.76 14.80 -19.88
CA SER A 312 -0.84 14.42 -21.30
C SER A 312 0.01 13.19 -21.63
N ILE A 313 1.12 12.94 -20.90
CA ILE A 313 1.94 11.74 -21.07
C ILE A 313 1.13 10.49 -20.79
N VAL A 314 0.29 10.51 -19.75
CA VAL A 314 -0.59 9.39 -19.40
C VAL A 314 -1.51 9.05 -20.59
N ILE A 315 -2.12 10.05 -21.22
CA ILE A 315 -2.95 9.86 -22.41
C ILE A 315 -2.13 9.30 -23.58
N ILE A 316 -0.97 9.92 -23.87
CA ILE A 316 -0.10 9.52 -24.99
C ILE A 316 0.36 8.07 -24.84
N ARG A 317 0.78 7.68 -23.64
CA ARG A 317 1.29 6.33 -23.35
C ARG A 317 0.16 5.31 -23.26
N SER A 318 -1.03 5.69 -22.79
CA SER A 318 -2.20 4.82 -22.83
C SER A 318 -2.66 4.52 -24.27
N ASN A 319 -2.61 5.51 -25.17
CA ASN A 319 -2.90 5.31 -26.61
C ASN A 319 -1.92 4.35 -27.30
N ALA A 320 -0.71 4.21 -26.78
CA ALA A 320 0.28 3.25 -27.28
C ALA A 320 0.00 1.80 -26.86
N LYS A 321 -1.05 1.55 -26.05
CA LYS A 321 -1.44 0.23 -25.53
C LYS A 321 -0.28 -0.49 -24.85
N THR A 322 0.33 0.18 -23.88
CA THR A 322 1.42 -0.34 -23.08
C THR A 322 1.01 -1.60 -22.29
N PRO A 323 1.96 -2.50 -21.94
CA PRO A 323 1.72 -3.69 -21.14
C PRO A 323 1.01 -3.40 -19.81
N THR A 324 1.52 -2.46 -19.01
CA THR A 324 0.80 -1.89 -17.87
C THR A 324 0.05 -0.63 -18.35
N ASN A 325 -1.27 -0.73 -18.45
CA ASN A 325 -2.14 0.36 -18.93
C ASN A 325 -3.36 0.55 -18.05
N GLU A 326 -3.14 0.75 -16.75
CA GLU A 326 -4.21 0.77 -15.78
C GLU A 326 -5.25 1.83 -16.06
N TYR A 327 -6.52 1.40 -16.00
CA TYR A 327 -7.70 2.23 -16.29
C TYR A 327 -7.81 2.75 -17.73
N GLN A 328 -6.83 2.47 -18.60
CA GLN A 328 -6.71 2.92 -19.99
C GLN A 328 -7.19 4.38 -20.22
N PRO A 329 -6.55 5.40 -19.61
CA PRO A 329 -6.87 6.82 -19.79
C PRO A 329 -6.44 7.37 -21.16
N ASP A 330 -6.80 6.69 -22.25
CA ASP A 330 -6.44 7.01 -23.64
C ASP A 330 -7.27 8.14 -24.26
N ASN A 331 -8.24 8.67 -23.52
CA ASN A 331 -9.10 9.76 -23.95
C ASN A 331 -9.47 10.69 -22.79
N ALA A 332 -9.93 11.90 -23.12
CA ALA A 332 -10.18 12.94 -22.13
C ALA A 332 -11.28 12.58 -21.10
N PHE A 333 -12.34 11.84 -21.47
CA PHE A 333 -13.34 11.41 -20.49
C PHE A 333 -12.80 10.34 -19.55
N THR A 334 -12.07 9.34 -20.07
CA THR A 334 -11.46 8.33 -19.20
C THR A 334 -10.39 8.95 -18.30
N LEU A 335 -9.62 9.94 -18.77
CA LEU A 335 -8.68 10.70 -17.93
C LEU A 335 -9.39 11.42 -16.76
N VAL A 336 -10.57 12.01 -16.98
CA VAL A 336 -11.34 12.65 -15.90
C VAL A 336 -11.65 11.62 -14.81
N ARG A 337 -12.11 10.44 -15.22
CA ARG A 337 -12.51 9.36 -14.31
C ARG A 337 -11.30 8.76 -13.57
N TYR A 338 -10.18 8.64 -14.29
CA TYR A 338 -8.87 8.24 -13.79
C TYR A 338 -8.39 9.17 -12.68
N LEU A 339 -8.32 10.48 -12.96
CA LEU A 339 -7.92 11.50 -11.99
C LEU A 339 -8.89 11.59 -10.80
N SER A 340 -10.18 11.31 -11.00
CA SER A 340 -11.18 11.28 -9.92
C SER A 340 -11.17 10.01 -9.10
N ARG A 341 -10.37 9.00 -9.46
CA ARG A 341 -10.27 7.73 -8.72
C ARG A 341 -11.62 7.02 -8.57
N GLU A 342 -12.47 7.10 -9.61
CA GLU A 342 -13.87 6.66 -9.57
C GLU A 342 -14.03 5.18 -9.17
N GLN A 343 -13.06 4.34 -9.55
CA GLN A 343 -13.08 2.89 -9.26
C GLN A 343 -13.00 2.55 -7.76
N TYR A 344 -12.46 3.45 -6.93
CA TYR A 344 -12.27 3.17 -5.49
C TYR A 344 -13.46 3.59 -4.61
N GLY A 345 -14.51 4.17 -5.20
CA GLY A 345 -15.66 4.68 -4.45
C GLY A 345 -15.37 5.95 -3.66
N SER A 346 -16.25 6.28 -2.70
CA SER A 346 -16.11 7.51 -1.88
C SER A 346 -16.52 7.30 -0.41
N ALA A 347 -15.82 8.00 0.48
CA ALA A 347 -16.12 8.04 1.91
C ALA A 347 -16.98 9.27 2.26
N PRO A 348 -17.96 9.16 3.18
CA PRO A 348 -18.72 10.32 3.63
C PRO A 348 -17.85 11.21 4.54
N LEU A 349 -17.76 12.52 4.26
CA LEU A 349 -16.89 13.43 5.03
C LEU A 349 -17.67 14.28 6.04
N LEU A 350 -18.32 15.35 5.59
CA LEU A 350 -19.00 16.30 6.47
C LEU A 350 -20.42 15.85 6.83
N TYR A 351 -21.16 15.29 5.89
CA TYR A 351 -22.53 14.82 6.11
C TYR A 351 -22.82 13.63 5.20
N GLY A 352 -23.24 12.50 5.77
CA GLY A 352 -23.40 11.26 5.01
C GLY A 352 -23.88 10.09 5.86
N GLN A 353 -23.81 8.91 5.29
CA GLN A 353 -24.38 7.67 5.82
C GLN A 353 -23.58 7.05 6.97
N TYR A 354 -24.26 6.24 7.80
CA TYR A 354 -23.62 5.23 8.66
C TYR A 354 -23.62 3.85 7.98
N PHE A 355 -22.98 2.87 8.60
CA PHE A 355 -22.72 1.54 8.03
C PHE A 355 -23.95 0.70 7.60
N ASP A 356 -25.15 0.97 8.14
CA ASP A 356 -26.41 0.27 7.77
C ASP A 356 -27.52 1.28 7.40
N ALA A 357 -27.12 2.41 6.82
CA ALA A 357 -28.07 3.45 6.44
C ALA A 357 -28.99 2.98 5.31
N PRO A 358 -30.32 3.18 5.41
CA PRO A 358 -31.23 2.81 4.34
C PRO A 358 -30.99 3.67 3.10
N TYR A 359 -31.16 3.07 1.93
CA TYR A 359 -30.85 3.69 0.65
C TYR A 359 -31.87 3.36 -0.43
N ASP A 360 -31.81 4.12 -1.52
CA ASP A 360 -32.43 3.82 -2.80
C ASP A 360 -31.32 3.65 -3.86
N LEU A 361 -31.50 2.72 -4.78
CA LEU A 361 -30.55 2.48 -5.88
C LEU A 361 -30.75 3.52 -6.99
N LYS A 362 -29.67 4.05 -7.55
CA LYS A 362 -29.70 5.01 -8.65
C LYS A 362 -28.66 4.64 -9.70
N GLN A 363 -29.09 4.52 -10.95
CA GLN A 363 -28.18 4.34 -12.09
C GLN A 363 -27.81 5.70 -12.70
N GLY A 364 -26.51 5.92 -12.89
CA GLY A 364 -25.95 7.07 -13.59
C GLY A 364 -25.67 6.77 -15.07
N THR A 365 -25.10 7.74 -15.77
CA THR A 365 -24.53 7.52 -17.12
C THR A 365 -23.21 8.27 -17.23
N TYR A 366 -22.32 7.77 -18.10
CA TYR A 366 -21.05 8.40 -18.42
C TYR A 366 -20.75 8.30 -19.92
N TRP A 367 -19.77 9.07 -20.39
CA TRP A 367 -19.29 9.01 -21.77
C TRP A 367 -18.12 8.04 -21.86
N THR A 368 -18.18 7.13 -22.82
CA THR A 368 -17.12 6.15 -23.11
C THR A 368 -16.83 6.13 -24.61
N PRO A 369 -15.57 5.99 -25.05
CA PRO A 369 -15.26 5.78 -26.45
C PRO A 369 -15.80 4.42 -26.91
N LEU A 370 -16.57 4.40 -27.99
CA LEU A 370 -16.98 3.15 -28.63
C LEU A 370 -16.86 3.28 -30.16
N GLY A 371 -15.97 2.49 -30.74
CA GLY A 371 -15.58 2.63 -32.14
C GLY A 371 -14.88 3.97 -32.39
N LYS A 372 -15.46 4.83 -33.23
CA LYS A 372 -14.89 6.15 -33.60
C LYS A 372 -15.61 7.35 -32.95
N LYS A 373 -16.49 7.12 -31.97
CA LYS A 373 -17.31 8.17 -31.35
C LYS A 373 -17.44 7.94 -29.85
N TYR A 374 -17.76 8.99 -29.11
CA TYR A 374 -18.22 8.85 -27.73
C TYR A 374 -19.70 8.44 -27.70
N LYS A 375 -20.03 7.40 -26.92
CA LYS A 375 -21.40 7.00 -26.61
C LYS A 375 -21.67 7.15 -25.11
N ARG A 376 -22.95 7.30 -24.76
CA ARG A 376 -23.37 7.21 -23.36
C ARG A 376 -23.55 5.75 -22.97
N ALA A 377 -22.98 5.38 -21.83
CA ALA A 377 -23.17 4.09 -21.20
C ALA A 377 -23.73 4.27 -19.79
N ASP A 378 -24.43 3.25 -19.29
CA ASP A 378 -24.90 3.20 -17.92
C ASP A 378 -23.71 3.07 -16.96
N SER A 379 -23.66 3.91 -15.92
CA SER A 379 -22.70 3.74 -14.82
C SER A 379 -23.13 2.60 -13.90
N PRO A 380 -22.23 2.07 -13.05
CA PRO A 380 -22.62 1.17 -11.97
C PRO A 380 -23.73 1.78 -11.11
N ILE A 381 -24.53 0.89 -10.53
CA ILE A 381 -25.61 1.30 -9.63
C ILE A 381 -24.97 1.95 -8.40
N ASP A 382 -25.31 3.21 -8.18
CA ASP A 382 -24.88 3.99 -7.03
C ASP A 382 -25.96 4.00 -5.95
N VAL A 383 -25.52 4.17 -4.70
CA VAL A 383 -26.36 4.10 -3.52
C VAL A 383 -26.74 5.50 -3.07
N LYS A 384 -28.01 5.87 -3.24
CA LYS A 384 -28.55 7.13 -2.73
C LYS A 384 -29.15 6.91 -1.34
N TYR A 385 -28.34 7.18 -0.32
CA TYR A 385 -28.79 7.07 1.07
C TYR A 385 -29.94 8.04 1.42
N LYS A 386 -30.93 7.54 2.15
CA LYS A 386 -32.08 8.29 2.67
C LYS A 386 -31.64 9.27 3.76
N SER A 387 -32.36 10.38 3.92
CA SER A 387 -32.02 11.40 4.92
C SER A 387 -32.04 10.86 6.36
N SER A 388 -32.93 9.92 6.68
CA SER A 388 -32.98 9.23 7.98
C SER A 388 -31.69 8.49 8.32
N GLY A 389 -31.03 7.95 7.29
CA GLY A 389 -29.75 7.25 7.35
C GLY A 389 -28.51 8.14 7.41
N LYS A 390 -28.67 9.46 7.31
CA LYS A 390 -27.54 10.41 7.30
C LYS A 390 -27.32 11.08 8.64
N MET A 391 -26.08 11.48 8.91
CA MET A 391 -25.70 12.27 10.08
C MET A 391 -24.56 13.22 9.74
N LEU A 392 -24.36 14.22 10.62
CA LEU A 392 -23.21 15.09 10.59
C LEU A 392 -21.96 14.31 11.03
N PHE A 393 -20.87 14.50 10.29
CA PHE A 393 -19.55 13.93 10.56
C PHE A 393 -19.57 12.42 10.78
N PRO A 394 -20.10 11.61 9.84
CA PRO A 394 -20.16 10.15 9.99
C PRO A 394 -18.75 9.54 9.97
N ARG A 395 -18.46 8.66 10.92
CA ARG A 395 -17.17 7.97 11.10
C ARG A 395 -17.33 6.46 11.12
N MET A 396 -18.49 5.98 11.58
CA MET A 396 -18.87 4.57 11.56
C MET A 396 -19.66 4.25 10.29
N TRP A 397 -18.95 4.05 9.17
CA TRP A 397 -19.52 3.81 7.84
C TRP A 397 -18.85 2.60 7.17
N SER A 398 -19.54 1.91 6.28
CA SER A 398 -18.98 0.75 5.57
C SER A 398 -19.57 0.64 4.17
N SER A 399 -18.77 0.16 3.22
CA SER A 399 -19.19 -0.16 1.85
C SER A 399 -19.76 -1.59 1.71
N SER A 400 -20.16 -2.22 2.82
CA SER A 400 -20.75 -3.58 2.95
C SER A 400 -19.81 -4.69 3.44
N ASP A 401 -18.75 -4.37 4.20
CA ASP A 401 -17.95 -5.37 4.92
C ASP A 401 -18.57 -5.67 6.30
N SER A 402 -18.88 -6.94 6.56
CA SER A 402 -19.49 -7.42 7.80
C SER A 402 -18.58 -7.29 9.03
N ARG A 403 -17.26 -7.39 8.85
CA ARG A 403 -16.26 -7.23 9.92
C ARG A 403 -16.24 -5.79 10.45
N HIS A 404 -16.39 -4.81 9.55
CA HIS A 404 -16.52 -3.40 9.96
C HIS A 404 -17.75 -3.20 10.85
N VAL A 405 -18.88 -3.79 10.45
CA VAL A 405 -20.14 -3.68 11.18
C VAL A 405 -20.01 -4.27 12.58
N GLN A 406 -19.44 -5.47 12.71
CA GLN A 406 -19.20 -6.10 14.01
C GLN A 406 -18.29 -5.24 14.91
N PHE A 407 -17.24 -4.66 14.34
CA PHE A 407 -16.36 -3.74 15.06
C PHE A 407 -17.07 -2.47 15.50
N TYR A 408 -17.94 -1.90 14.67
CA TYR A 408 -18.75 -0.75 15.06
C TYR A 408 -19.75 -1.07 16.17
N GLU A 409 -20.34 -2.26 16.14
CA GLU A 409 -21.29 -2.68 17.16
C GLU A 409 -20.64 -2.84 18.55
N SER A 410 -19.36 -3.21 18.62
CA SER A 410 -18.62 -3.26 19.89
C SER A 410 -18.48 -1.87 20.53
N TYR A 411 -18.27 -0.82 19.74
CA TYR A 411 -18.27 0.58 20.22
C TYR A 411 -19.67 1.07 20.63
N MET A 412 -20.71 0.43 20.10
CA MET A 412 -22.09 0.81 20.37
C MET A 412 -22.66 0.11 21.60
N ASN A 413 -22.11 -1.03 22.01
CA ASN A 413 -22.60 -1.85 23.13
C ASN A 413 -24.12 -2.07 23.07
N GLY A 414 -24.65 -2.39 21.88
CA GLY A 414 -26.09 -2.63 21.64
C GLY A 414 -27.01 -1.41 21.74
N LYS A 415 -26.48 -0.22 22.03
CA LYS A 415 -27.22 1.06 22.08
C LYS A 415 -27.25 1.72 20.69
N GLY A 416 -28.18 2.63 20.47
CA GLY A 416 -28.29 3.39 19.22
C GLY A 416 -29.74 3.77 18.91
N ILE A 417 -29.95 4.37 17.74
CA ILE A 417 -31.26 4.85 17.27
C ILE A 417 -31.79 3.88 16.23
N THR A 418 -32.99 3.34 16.44
CA THR A 418 -33.66 2.52 15.42
C THR A 418 -34.11 3.42 14.26
N VAL A 419 -33.76 3.04 13.03
CA VAL A 419 -34.14 3.76 11.81
C VAL A 419 -35.03 2.86 10.96
N GLN A 420 -36.17 3.37 10.50
CA GLN A 420 -37.07 2.62 9.64
C GLN A 420 -36.37 2.23 8.33
N GLY A 421 -36.39 0.94 8.00
CA GLY A 421 -35.74 0.38 6.81
C GLY A 421 -34.26 0.02 7.00
N ALA A 422 -33.70 0.20 8.19
CA ALA A 422 -32.40 -0.35 8.57
C ALA A 422 -32.59 -1.65 9.36
N THR A 423 -31.60 -2.55 9.29
CA THR A 423 -31.58 -3.80 10.06
C THR A 423 -30.90 -3.64 11.41
N ARG A 424 -29.99 -2.66 11.51
CA ARG A 424 -29.17 -2.36 12.67
C ARG A 424 -29.40 -0.92 13.13
N LYS A 425 -29.07 -0.67 14.40
CA LYS A 425 -29.24 0.66 14.99
C LYS A 425 -28.24 1.65 14.39
N LYS A 426 -28.69 2.88 14.18
CA LYS A 426 -27.84 4.02 13.84
C LYS A 426 -27.04 4.45 15.08
N PRO A 427 -25.72 4.71 14.96
CA PRO A 427 -24.93 5.23 16.07
C PRO A 427 -25.40 6.63 16.47
N THR A 428 -25.38 6.90 17.78
CA THR A 428 -25.53 8.27 18.29
C THR A 428 -24.31 9.11 17.93
N PHE A 429 -24.46 10.44 17.90
CA PHE A 429 -23.31 11.32 17.63
C PHE A 429 -22.16 11.14 18.63
N ALA A 430 -22.48 10.85 19.90
CA ALA A 430 -21.47 10.57 20.93
C ALA A 430 -20.71 9.26 20.67
N GLN A 431 -21.38 8.18 20.29
CA GLN A 431 -20.71 6.92 19.90
C GLN A 431 -19.82 7.11 18.67
N ASN A 432 -20.31 7.87 17.69
CA ASN A 432 -19.55 8.20 16.49
C ASN A 432 -18.29 9.04 16.81
N LEU A 433 -18.37 9.99 17.74
CA LEU A 433 -17.21 10.72 18.22
C LEU A 433 -16.28 9.86 19.08
N TYR A 434 -16.81 8.97 19.89
CA TYR A 434 -16.00 8.03 20.67
C TYR A 434 -15.15 7.16 19.74
N PHE A 435 -15.74 6.58 18.69
CA PHE A 435 -15.01 5.86 17.65
C PHE A 435 -13.95 6.75 16.95
N PHE A 436 -14.28 8.01 16.64
CA PHE A 436 -13.31 8.94 16.06
C PHE A 436 -12.08 9.15 16.96
N PHE A 437 -12.29 9.42 18.24
CA PHE A 437 -11.19 9.73 19.15
C PHE A 437 -10.39 8.49 19.55
N ASP A 438 -11.06 7.36 19.77
CA ASP A 438 -10.43 6.13 20.24
C ASP A 438 -9.76 5.36 19.09
N PHE A 439 -10.50 5.06 18.02
CA PHE A 439 -9.96 4.31 16.89
C PHE A 439 -9.23 5.18 15.87
N GLN A 440 -9.92 6.15 15.26
CA GLN A 440 -9.32 6.91 14.14
C GLN A 440 -8.17 7.83 14.59
N MET A 441 -8.31 8.47 15.75
CA MET A 441 -7.24 9.30 16.31
C MET A 441 -6.29 8.48 17.19
N GLY A 442 -6.79 7.62 18.08
CA GLY A 442 -5.94 6.82 18.97
C GLY A 442 -5.17 5.73 18.22
N TRP A 443 -5.87 4.74 17.68
CA TRP A 443 -5.27 3.60 16.99
C TRP A 443 -4.64 3.94 15.63
N MET A 444 -5.30 4.75 14.80
CA MET A 444 -4.86 5.01 13.42
C MET A 444 -3.93 6.23 13.25
N TYR A 445 -3.72 7.04 14.30
CA TYR A 445 -2.83 8.21 14.20
C TYR A 445 -1.85 8.30 15.36
N TRP A 446 -2.33 8.40 16.61
CA TRP A 446 -1.46 8.57 17.77
C TRP A 446 -0.56 7.35 18.00
N ARG A 447 -1.02 6.13 17.67
CA ARG A 447 -0.17 4.93 17.67
C ARG A 447 1.07 5.10 16.78
N TYR A 448 0.88 5.46 15.51
CA TYR A 448 1.99 5.72 14.58
C TYR A 448 2.84 6.92 14.99
N PHE A 449 2.23 7.96 15.54
CA PHE A 449 2.97 9.08 16.12
C PHE A 449 3.91 8.60 17.23
N MET A 450 3.47 7.67 18.08
CA MET A 450 4.31 7.09 19.12
C MET A 450 5.37 6.13 18.57
N TRP A 451 5.10 5.38 17.48
CA TRP A 451 6.15 4.60 16.79
C TRP A 451 7.37 5.45 16.46
N ASN A 452 7.15 6.69 16.01
CA ASN A 452 8.21 7.58 15.57
C ASN A 452 8.93 8.32 16.72
N PHE A 453 8.30 8.48 17.90
CA PHE A 453 8.82 9.36 18.96
C PHE A 453 8.92 8.74 20.36
N VAL A 454 8.46 7.50 20.53
CA VAL A 454 8.55 6.72 21.78
C VAL A 454 9.17 5.34 21.52
N GLY A 455 8.75 4.67 20.45
CA GLY A 455 9.22 3.34 20.05
C GLY A 455 8.10 2.45 19.50
N ARG A 456 8.45 1.31 18.91
CA ARG A 456 7.55 0.39 18.21
C ARG A 456 7.61 -0.98 18.85
N GLN A 457 6.46 -1.64 19.02
CA GLN A 457 6.38 -2.96 19.65
C GLN A 457 6.90 -4.07 18.72
N ASN A 458 6.53 -4.00 17.45
CA ASN A 458 6.95 -4.90 16.36
C ASN A 458 6.44 -4.38 15.02
N ASP A 459 6.88 -5.02 13.94
CA ASP A 459 6.49 -4.70 12.56
C ASP A 459 5.19 -5.37 12.07
N ILE A 460 4.53 -6.14 12.93
CA ILE A 460 3.36 -6.95 12.58
C ILE A 460 2.15 -6.04 12.34
N ALA A 461 1.54 -6.15 11.15
CA ALA A 461 0.39 -5.33 10.80
C ALA A 461 -0.83 -5.71 11.64
N ALA A 462 -1.49 -4.70 12.23
CA ALA A 462 -2.65 -4.89 13.09
C ALA A 462 -3.87 -4.15 12.52
N PRO A 463 -4.77 -4.85 11.78
CA PRO A 463 -5.92 -4.25 11.10
C PRO A 463 -6.94 -3.59 12.04
N SER A 464 -6.89 -3.95 13.33
CA SER A 464 -7.64 -3.36 14.42
C SER A 464 -6.80 -3.41 15.71
N ALA A 465 -7.29 -2.78 16.78
CA ALA A 465 -6.62 -2.79 18.08
C ALA A 465 -6.23 -4.21 18.52
N ASN A 466 -4.93 -4.43 18.74
CA ASN A 466 -4.33 -5.69 19.16
C ASN A 466 -3.26 -5.41 20.23
N LEU A 467 -3.20 -6.27 21.25
CA LEU A 467 -2.27 -6.10 22.38
C LEU A 467 -0.82 -6.50 22.03
N PHE A 468 -0.68 -7.45 21.11
CA PHE A 468 0.57 -8.12 20.80
C PHE A 468 1.16 -7.71 19.44
N ALA A 469 0.36 -7.08 18.57
CA ALA A 469 0.77 -6.67 17.23
C ALA A 469 0.61 -5.15 17.00
N GLY A 470 1.63 -4.55 16.41
CA GLY A 470 1.60 -3.19 15.90
C GLY A 470 1.41 -2.10 16.96
N ASN A 471 1.59 -2.36 18.26
CA ASN A 471 1.49 -1.30 19.26
C ASN A 471 2.77 -0.44 19.32
N TRP A 472 2.79 0.56 20.19
CA TRP A 472 4.02 1.26 20.54
C TRP A 472 4.54 0.76 21.89
N GLU A 473 5.86 0.70 22.04
CA GLU A 473 6.55 0.27 23.26
C GLU A 473 7.74 1.21 23.52
N SER A 474 7.93 1.62 24.77
CA SER A 474 8.90 2.67 25.12
C SER A 474 10.28 2.17 25.53
N GLY A 475 10.38 0.91 25.99
CA GLY A 475 11.56 0.37 26.67
C GLY A 475 11.58 0.65 28.18
N ILE A 476 10.61 1.42 28.69
CA ILE A 476 10.44 1.68 30.12
C ILE A 476 9.46 0.64 30.68
N LYS A 477 10.00 -0.53 31.07
CA LYS A 477 9.23 -1.72 31.49
C LYS A 477 8.01 -1.44 32.38
N PRO A 478 8.08 -0.61 33.45
CA PRO A 478 6.90 -0.35 34.27
C PRO A 478 5.75 0.35 33.52
N LEU A 479 6.06 1.26 32.60
CA LEU A 479 5.06 1.98 31.79
C LEU A 479 4.49 1.08 30.70
N ASP A 480 5.35 0.32 30.04
CA ASP A 480 4.93 -0.62 29.00
C ASP A 480 4.03 -1.72 29.60
N ARG A 481 4.37 -2.25 30.78
CA ARG A 481 3.55 -3.25 31.48
C ARG A 481 2.15 -2.76 31.85
N ILE A 482 1.96 -1.47 32.14
CA ILE A 482 0.63 -0.91 32.42
C ILE A 482 -0.27 -0.96 31.17
N ARG A 483 0.32 -0.81 29.98
CA ARG A 483 -0.42 -0.76 28.71
C ARG A 483 -0.55 -2.13 28.04
N LEU A 484 0.56 -2.87 28.02
CA LEU A 484 0.75 -4.10 27.23
C LEU A 484 0.78 -5.36 28.12
N GLY A 485 0.79 -5.21 29.45
CA GLY A 485 1.04 -6.33 30.37
C GLY A 485 2.48 -6.85 30.33
N ASN A 486 2.71 -8.03 30.92
CA ASN A 486 4.06 -8.60 31.00
C ASN A 486 4.50 -9.21 29.66
N GLN A 487 5.40 -8.54 28.95
CA GLN A 487 5.92 -9.00 27.66
C GLN A 487 7.27 -9.75 27.77
N ASP A 488 7.83 -9.94 28.98
CA ASP A 488 9.18 -10.51 29.14
C ASP A 488 9.28 -12.00 28.72
N GLN A 489 8.17 -12.73 28.81
CA GLN A 489 8.06 -14.15 28.43
C GLN A 489 7.40 -14.35 27.06
N ALA A 490 7.32 -13.31 26.23
CA ALA A 490 6.81 -13.44 24.88
C ALA A 490 7.62 -14.47 24.07
N PRO A 491 6.99 -15.17 23.10
CA PRO A 491 7.65 -16.04 22.14
C PRO A 491 8.87 -15.39 21.49
N ASP A 492 9.91 -16.18 21.21
CA ASP A 492 11.20 -15.64 20.72
C ASP A 492 11.07 -14.79 19.47
N TRP A 493 10.17 -15.17 18.56
CA TRP A 493 9.90 -14.43 17.32
C TRP A 493 9.15 -13.10 17.54
N LEU A 494 8.45 -12.91 18.67
CA LEU A 494 7.89 -11.62 19.10
C LEU A 494 8.90 -10.81 19.91
N ARG A 495 9.62 -11.48 20.81
CA ARG A 495 10.56 -10.85 21.74
C ARG A 495 11.78 -10.28 21.01
N ASN A 496 12.28 -11.02 20.03
CA ASN A 496 13.47 -10.68 19.23
C ASN A 496 13.11 -10.13 17.84
N ASN A 497 11.85 -9.71 17.63
CA ASN A 497 11.42 -9.07 16.38
C ASN A 497 12.26 -7.81 16.16
N LYS A 498 12.94 -7.69 15.01
CA LYS A 498 13.81 -6.53 14.75
C LYS A 498 13.06 -5.21 14.63
N GLY A 499 11.79 -5.22 14.21
CA GLY A 499 10.91 -4.05 14.21
C GLY A 499 10.50 -3.55 15.61
N LYS A 500 11.12 -4.09 16.68
CA LYS A 500 10.93 -3.68 18.06
C LYS A 500 11.98 -2.64 18.45
N ASN A 501 11.54 -1.39 18.62
CA ASN A 501 12.41 -0.22 18.77
C ASN A 501 12.07 0.56 20.05
N HIS A 502 13.06 0.97 20.86
CA HIS A 502 12.85 1.67 22.13
C HIS A 502 13.56 3.03 22.20
N TYR A 503 12.80 4.13 22.20
CA TYR A 503 13.36 5.49 22.29
C TYR A 503 13.19 6.16 23.66
N PHE A 504 12.60 5.46 24.64
CA PHE A 504 12.47 5.90 26.03
C PHE A 504 11.82 7.29 26.20
N PHE A 505 10.86 7.62 25.31
CA PHE A 505 10.21 8.93 25.23
C PHE A 505 11.13 10.12 24.93
N LEU A 506 12.44 9.92 24.68
CA LEU A 506 13.39 11.01 24.52
C LEU A 506 13.04 11.94 23.34
N PRO A 507 12.72 11.44 22.12
CA PRO A 507 12.30 12.30 21.02
C PRO A 507 11.02 13.09 21.34
N LEU A 508 10.02 12.42 21.94
CA LEU A 508 8.77 13.05 22.35
C LEU A 508 9.00 14.17 23.36
N LEU A 509 9.81 13.93 24.39
CA LEU A 509 10.12 14.92 25.43
C LEU A 509 10.86 16.14 24.86
N LEU A 510 11.83 15.94 23.94
CA LEU A 510 12.48 17.05 23.24
C LEU A 510 11.48 17.86 22.41
N GLY A 511 10.58 17.17 21.68
CA GLY A 511 9.55 17.84 20.90
C GLY A 511 8.57 18.65 21.75
N LEU A 512 8.12 18.10 22.89
CA LEU A 512 7.27 18.84 23.83
C LEU A 512 8.00 20.05 24.45
N LEU A 513 9.27 19.88 24.81
CA LEU A 513 10.11 20.96 25.32
C LEU A 513 10.22 22.11 24.31
N GLY A 514 10.50 21.78 23.05
CA GLY A 514 10.62 22.76 21.97
C GLY A 514 9.30 23.41 21.61
N LEU A 515 8.18 22.67 21.64
CA LEU A 515 6.84 23.20 21.45
C LEU A 515 6.51 24.26 22.51
N ILE A 516 6.69 23.93 23.79
CA ILE A 516 6.45 24.85 24.91
C ILE A 516 7.33 26.10 24.78
N PHE A 517 8.61 25.91 24.45
CA PHE A 517 9.55 27.00 24.26
C PHE A 517 9.18 27.91 23.07
N GLN A 518 8.81 27.33 21.92
CA GLN A 518 8.38 28.12 20.75
C GLN A 518 7.07 28.85 21.04
N PHE A 519 6.12 28.22 21.73
CA PHE A 519 4.86 28.86 22.09
C PHE A 519 5.07 30.10 22.98
N ASP A 520 6.03 30.05 23.91
CA ASP A 520 6.40 31.19 24.74
C ASP A 520 7.10 32.30 23.93
N ARG A 521 8.08 31.93 23.08
CA ARG A 521 8.99 32.89 22.43
C ARG A 521 8.58 33.38 21.04
N ASP A 522 7.85 32.57 20.27
CA ASP A 522 7.37 32.91 18.92
C ASP A 522 6.01 32.24 18.63
N ARG A 523 4.93 32.79 19.18
CA ARG A 523 3.56 32.29 18.98
C ARG A 523 3.15 32.17 17.52
N ARG A 524 3.62 33.09 16.66
CA ARG A 524 3.34 33.06 15.22
C ARG A 524 4.06 31.88 14.56
N GLY A 525 5.35 31.72 14.84
CA GLY A 525 6.11 30.56 14.38
C GLY A 525 5.49 29.25 14.87
N CYS A 526 5.12 29.18 16.15
CA CYS A 526 4.47 28.02 16.75
C CYS A 526 3.16 27.66 16.03
N TRP A 527 2.34 28.66 15.71
CA TRP A 527 1.09 28.44 14.97
C TRP A 527 1.33 27.92 13.55
N LEU A 528 2.38 28.37 12.86
CA LEU A 528 2.74 27.86 11.53
C LEU A 528 3.13 26.38 11.58
N VAL A 529 3.97 26.00 12.55
CA VAL A 529 4.37 24.59 12.73
C VAL A 529 3.16 23.74 13.12
N PHE A 530 2.30 24.25 14.00
CA PHE A 530 1.05 23.58 14.37
C PHE A 530 0.09 23.41 13.18
N LEU A 531 -0.06 24.42 12.32
CA LEU A 531 -0.88 24.31 11.11
C LEU A 531 -0.34 23.22 10.18
N LEU A 532 0.98 23.14 10.00
CA LEU A 532 1.59 22.06 9.22
C LEU A 532 1.26 20.71 9.87
N PHE A 533 1.56 20.55 11.17
CA PHE A 533 1.25 19.33 11.95
C PHE A 533 -0.22 18.89 11.84
N PHE A 534 -1.15 19.84 11.98
CA PHE A 534 -2.58 19.58 11.89
C PHE A 534 -3.00 19.18 10.47
N MET A 535 -2.57 19.94 9.46
CA MET A 535 -3.00 19.73 8.07
C MET A 535 -2.45 18.44 7.47
N THR A 536 -1.23 18.03 7.83
CA THR A 536 -0.59 16.80 7.33
C THR A 536 -0.71 15.61 8.28
N GLY A 537 -1.57 15.72 9.30
CA GLY A 537 -1.85 14.66 10.27
C GLY A 537 -3.34 14.52 10.53
N ILE A 538 -3.85 15.28 11.50
CA ILE A 538 -5.25 15.22 11.95
C ILE A 538 -6.24 15.48 10.81
N ALA A 539 -5.97 16.45 9.92
CA ALA A 539 -6.84 16.72 8.78
C ALA A 539 -6.86 15.56 7.77
N VAL A 540 -5.76 14.82 7.64
CA VAL A 540 -5.68 13.61 6.80
C VAL A 540 -6.58 12.51 7.39
N VAL A 541 -6.58 12.30 8.70
CA VAL A 541 -7.51 11.36 9.37
C VAL A 541 -8.97 11.70 9.05
N ILE A 542 -9.32 12.99 9.11
CA ILE A 542 -10.68 13.47 8.80
C ILE A 542 -11.05 13.21 7.33
N TYR A 543 -10.10 13.46 6.42
CA TYR A 543 -10.27 13.33 4.97
C TYR A 543 -10.33 11.88 4.51
N LEU A 544 -9.45 11.02 5.00
CA LEU A 544 -9.44 9.60 4.64
C LEU A 544 -10.63 8.86 5.25
N ASN A 545 -11.10 9.29 6.42
CA ASN A 545 -12.21 8.69 7.16
C ASN A 545 -12.16 7.15 7.17
N GLN A 546 -10.99 6.60 7.51
CA GLN A 546 -10.68 5.19 7.32
C GLN A 546 -11.60 4.28 8.16
N PRO A 547 -12.19 3.22 7.58
CA PRO A 547 -12.83 2.15 8.34
C PRO A 547 -11.79 1.24 9.04
N PRO A 548 -12.19 0.41 10.02
CA PRO A 548 -11.32 -0.62 10.57
C PRO A 548 -10.95 -1.67 9.51
N TYR A 549 -10.03 -2.58 9.84
CA TYR A 549 -9.57 -3.66 8.95
C TYR A 549 -8.94 -3.18 7.63
N GLN A 550 -8.04 -2.20 7.74
CA GLN A 550 -7.19 -1.81 6.63
C GLN A 550 -6.29 -2.98 6.20
N VAL A 551 -6.05 -3.11 4.89
CA VAL A 551 -5.24 -4.19 4.30
C VAL A 551 -3.75 -4.12 4.65
N ARG A 552 -3.26 -2.94 5.04
CA ARG A 552 -1.91 -2.69 5.57
C ARG A 552 -1.90 -1.45 6.46
N GLU A 553 -0.81 -1.27 7.19
CA GLU A 553 -0.54 -0.05 7.96
C GLU A 553 -0.47 1.18 7.03
N ARG A 554 -0.95 2.34 7.51
CA ARG A 554 -1.10 3.58 6.70
C ARG A 554 -0.36 4.77 7.31
N ASP A 555 0.67 4.51 8.10
CA ASP A 555 1.49 5.50 8.80
C ASP A 555 2.15 6.53 7.86
N TYR A 556 2.58 6.10 6.68
CA TYR A 556 3.16 6.95 5.64
C TYR A 556 2.25 8.12 5.21
N ALA A 557 0.93 8.01 5.36
CA ALA A 557 -0.01 9.10 5.07
C ALA A 557 0.14 10.29 6.04
N TYR A 558 0.76 10.06 7.21
CA TYR A 558 0.95 11.03 8.28
C TYR A 558 2.40 11.50 8.42
N ALA A 559 3.32 11.04 7.56
CA ALA A 559 4.75 11.39 7.62
C ALA A 559 5.00 12.92 7.64
N GLY A 560 4.12 13.72 7.03
CA GLY A 560 4.21 15.18 7.07
C GLY A 560 3.97 15.79 8.46
N SER A 561 3.12 15.19 9.31
CA SER A 561 2.97 15.70 10.69
C SER A 561 4.18 15.32 11.56
N PHE A 562 4.82 14.19 11.29
CA PHE A 562 6.06 13.78 11.95
C PHE A 562 7.23 14.71 11.55
N TYR A 563 7.28 15.14 10.28
CA TYR A 563 8.16 16.22 9.83
C TYR A 563 7.94 17.51 10.65
N ALA A 564 6.68 17.93 10.82
CA ALA A 564 6.34 19.14 11.57
C ALA A 564 6.73 19.02 13.06
N PHE A 565 6.48 17.87 13.69
CA PHE A 565 6.86 17.64 15.09
C PHE A 565 8.37 17.67 15.29
N SER A 566 9.14 17.16 14.31
CA SER A 566 10.60 17.17 14.35
C SER A 566 11.20 18.59 14.32
N ILE A 567 10.46 19.58 13.83
CA ILE A 567 10.83 21.00 13.99
C ILE A 567 10.90 21.34 15.49
N TRP A 568 9.93 20.93 16.28
CA TRP A 568 9.95 21.17 17.73
C TRP A 568 11.04 20.38 18.45
N ILE A 569 11.37 19.17 17.99
CA ILE A 569 12.54 18.43 18.55
C ILE A 569 13.81 19.28 18.41
N GLY A 570 14.02 19.91 17.25
CA GLY A 570 15.15 20.85 17.05
C GLY A 570 15.13 22.05 17.99
N PHE A 571 13.95 22.58 18.32
CA PHE A 571 13.79 23.70 19.24
C PHE A 571 14.24 23.41 20.68
N ALA A 572 14.34 22.15 21.09
CA ALA A 572 14.85 21.79 22.41
C ALA A 572 16.26 22.34 22.67
N VAL A 573 17.15 22.29 21.67
CA VAL A 573 18.51 22.83 21.79
C VAL A 573 18.49 24.34 22.03
N ALA A 574 17.64 25.07 21.30
CA ALA A 574 17.46 26.50 21.47
C ALA A 574 16.86 26.86 22.84
N ALA A 575 15.95 26.03 23.35
CA ALA A 575 15.37 26.20 24.69
C ALA A 575 16.43 26.10 25.78
N LEU A 576 17.23 25.03 25.76
CA LEU A 576 18.31 24.80 26.73
C LEU A 576 19.34 25.93 26.68
N TYR A 577 19.75 26.36 25.48
CA TYR A 577 20.66 27.49 25.31
C TYR A 577 20.06 28.81 25.86
N SER A 578 18.80 29.09 25.54
CA SER A 578 18.12 30.32 25.96
C SER A 578 17.98 30.40 27.48
N TRP A 579 17.59 29.31 28.14
CA TRP A 579 17.50 29.26 29.60
C TRP A 579 18.88 29.33 30.27
N ALA A 580 19.90 28.69 29.71
CA ALA A 580 21.26 28.86 30.22
C ALA A 580 21.76 30.32 30.11
N SER A 581 21.35 31.02 29.06
CA SER A 581 21.68 32.44 28.85
C SER A 581 21.02 33.40 29.84
N THR A 582 20.00 32.95 30.59
CA THR A 582 19.46 33.72 31.72
C THR A 582 20.28 33.53 32.99
N LEU A 583 20.94 32.37 33.16
CA LEU A 583 21.76 32.03 34.32
C LEU A 583 23.20 32.55 34.23
N SER A 584 23.77 32.64 33.03
CA SER A 584 25.12 33.17 32.82
C SER A 584 25.20 34.02 31.55
N LYS A 585 25.98 35.11 31.59
CA LYS A 585 26.28 35.96 30.43
C LYS A 585 27.70 35.74 29.89
N ASN A 586 28.48 34.84 30.49
CA ASN A 586 29.86 34.58 30.08
C ASN A 586 29.88 33.90 28.68
N PRO A 587 30.52 34.50 27.66
CA PRO A 587 30.52 33.95 26.30
C PRO A 587 31.14 32.54 26.18
N LYS A 588 32.17 32.23 26.97
CA LYS A 588 32.79 30.89 26.97
C LYS A 588 31.84 29.86 27.57
N THR A 589 31.20 30.19 28.69
CA THR A 589 30.19 29.33 29.32
C THR A 589 29.01 29.07 28.38
N LEU A 590 28.49 30.11 27.71
CA LEU A 590 27.39 29.95 26.77
C LEU A 590 27.75 29.14 25.53
N THR A 591 28.98 29.27 25.04
CA THR A 591 29.49 28.43 23.95
C THR A 591 29.60 26.97 24.38
N ALA A 592 30.13 26.72 25.58
CA ALA A 592 30.20 25.38 26.15
C ALA A 592 28.80 24.76 26.32
N ILE A 593 27.84 25.51 26.86
CA ILE A 593 26.46 25.03 27.03
C ILE A 593 25.80 24.75 25.68
N ALA A 594 25.92 25.66 24.70
CA ALA A 594 25.39 25.41 23.35
C ALA A 594 25.94 24.11 22.76
N SER A 595 27.24 23.86 22.93
CA SER A 595 27.92 22.67 22.43
C SER A 595 27.44 21.41 23.16
N VAL A 596 27.39 21.44 24.49
CA VAL A 596 26.93 20.32 25.32
C VAL A 596 25.46 20.01 25.06
N SER A 597 24.58 21.02 25.02
CA SER A 597 23.16 20.83 24.69
C SER A 597 22.97 20.26 23.29
N THR A 598 23.74 20.74 22.30
CA THR A 598 23.70 20.17 20.95
C THR A 598 24.11 18.70 20.95
N LEU A 599 25.25 18.36 21.56
CA LEU A 599 25.75 16.98 21.62
C LEU A 599 24.80 16.05 22.40
N ALA A 600 24.29 16.50 23.54
CA ALA A 600 23.35 15.73 24.35
C ALA A 600 22.03 15.48 23.60
N CYS A 601 21.51 16.47 22.87
CA CYS A 601 20.32 16.28 22.07
C CYS A 601 20.58 15.45 20.80
N LEU A 602 21.79 15.48 20.22
CA LEU A 602 22.17 14.61 19.10
C LEU A 602 22.26 13.12 19.48
N PHE A 603 22.38 12.81 20.76
CA PHE A 603 22.25 11.41 21.24
C PHE A 603 20.88 10.81 20.90
N VAL A 604 19.81 11.62 20.87
CA VAL A 604 18.45 11.14 20.56
C VAL A 604 18.32 10.62 19.12
N PRO A 605 18.64 11.38 18.06
CA PRO A 605 18.64 10.83 16.71
C PRO A 605 19.69 9.73 16.51
N ALA A 606 20.80 9.72 17.26
CA ALA A 606 21.75 8.62 17.22
C ALA A 606 21.17 7.32 17.80
N LEU A 607 20.40 7.40 18.90
CA LEU A 607 19.64 6.28 19.44
C LEU A 607 18.60 5.78 18.43
N MET A 608 17.82 6.69 17.84
CA MET A 608 16.84 6.33 16.81
C MET A 608 17.50 5.64 15.60
N ALA A 609 18.69 6.10 15.20
CA ALA A 609 19.46 5.45 14.14
C ALA A 609 19.93 4.04 14.54
N ALA A 610 20.33 3.85 15.80
CA ALA A 610 20.83 2.56 16.29
C ALA A 610 19.72 1.52 16.44
N GLU A 611 18.56 1.93 16.96
CA GLU A 611 17.39 1.06 17.11
C GLU A 611 16.85 0.67 15.73
N ASN A 612 16.71 1.62 14.81
CA ASN A 612 16.05 1.36 13.53
C ASN A 612 16.97 0.85 12.41
N TRP A 613 18.26 0.58 12.66
CA TRP A 613 19.17 0.26 11.55
C TRP A 613 18.89 -1.14 11.00
N ASP A 614 18.64 -2.13 11.85
CA ASP A 614 18.56 -3.53 11.46
C ASP A 614 17.19 -3.94 10.89
N ASP A 615 16.12 -3.19 11.18
CA ASP A 615 14.79 -3.37 10.61
C ASP A 615 14.56 -2.54 9.32
N HIS A 616 15.26 -1.42 9.17
CA HIS A 616 15.20 -0.58 7.96
C HIS A 616 16.27 -0.89 6.91
N ASP A 617 17.27 -1.73 7.24
CA ASP A 617 18.21 -2.23 6.24
C ASP A 617 17.54 -3.24 5.29
N ARG A 618 17.41 -2.83 4.03
CA ARG A 618 16.86 -3.65 2.94
C ARG A 618 17.90 -4.06 1.90
N SER A 619 19.19 -3.78 2.14
CA SER A 619 20.27 -3.94 1.16
C SER A 619 20.44 -5.37 0.61
N ASN A 620 19.95 -6.38 1.34
CA ASN A 620 20.02 -7.79 0.96
C ASN A 620 18.66 -8.44 0.63
N ARG A 621 17.62 -7.66 0.33
CA ARG A 621 16.28 -8.18 0.01
C ARG A 621 16.10 -8.41 -1.50
N TYR A 622 15.86 -9.67 -1.88
CA TYR A 622 15.71 -10.13 -3.28
C TYR A 622 14.49 -11.04 -3.50
N THR A 623 13.62 -11.12 -2.51
CA THR A 623 12.60 -12.16 -2.39
C THR A 623 11.40 -11.95 -3.31
N ALA A 624 10.95 -10.71 -3.52
CA ALA A 624 9.79 -10.42 -4.36
C ALA A 624 10.03 -10.80 -5.84
N PRO A 625 11.17 -10.43 -6.48
CA PRO A 625 11.49 -10.90 -7.82
C PRO A 625 11.71 -12.41 -7.90
N GLU A 626 12.35 -13.04 -6.90
CA GLU A 626 12.55 -14.50 -6.87
C GLU A 626 11.20 -15.24 -6.94
N VAL A 627 10.24 -14.83 -6.10
CA VAL A 627 8.89 -15.42 -6.12
C VAL A 627 8.17 -15.18 -7.43
N ALA A 628 8.26 -13.97 -7.99
CA ALA A 628 7.64 -13.67 -9.28
C ALA A 628 8.22 -14.56 -10.40
N ARG A 629 9.53 -14.82 -10.41
CA ARG A 629 10.15 -15.74 -11.37
C ARG A 629 9.69 -17.18 -11.16
N ASN A 630 9.56 -17.63 -9.91
CA ASN A 630 9.03 -18.96 -9.62
C ASN A 630 7.57 -19.12 -10.06
N TYR A 631 6.74 -18.08 -9.91
CA TYR A 631 5.37 -18.07 -10.43
C TYR A 631 5.34 -18.24 -11.93
N LEU A 632 6.17 -17.49 -12.67
CA LEU A 632 6.26 -17.61 -14.13
C LEU A 632 6.82 -18.97 -14.55
N ASN A 633 7.83 -19.49 -13.85
CA ASN A 633 8.41 -20.81 -14.11
C ASN A 633 7.43 -21.97 -13.84
N SER A 634 6.40 -21.74 -13.04
CA SER A 634 5.35 -22.75 -12.84
C SER A 634 4.45 -22.93 -14.08
N VAL A 635 4.48 -21.98 -15.02
CA VAL A 635 3.63 -21.92 -16.22
C VAL A 635 4.42 -22.35 -17.45
N GLY A 636 3.85 -23.23 -18.28
CA GLY A 636 4.45 -23.65 -19.55
C GLY A 636 4.53 -22.52 -20.58
N GLU A 637 5.23 -22.77 -21.69
CA GLU A 637 5.50 -21.79 -22.74
C GLU A 637 4.20 -21.19 -23.32
N ASN A 638 4.20 -19.87 -23.55
CA ASN A 638 3.05 -19.11 -24.02
C ASN A 638 1.79 -19.27 -23.13
N GLY A 639 1.94 -19.66 -21.86
CA GLY A 639 0.79 -19.90 -20.98
C GLY A 639 0.11 -18.64 -20.44
N LEU A 640 -1.00 -18.84 -19.74
CA LEU A 640 -1.71 -17.82 -18.97
C LEU A 640 -1.53 -18.07 -17.48
N LEU A 641 -1.36 -17.01 -16.70
CA LEU A 641 -1.34 -17.05 -15.23
C LEU A 641 -2.45 -16.16 -14.66
N ILE A 642 -3.42 -16.79 -13.99
CA ILE A 642 -4.48 -16.10 -13.25
C ILE A 642 -3.95 -15.74 -11.86
N THR A 643 -3.92 -14.43 -11.57
CA THR A 643 -3.44 -13.84 -10.31
C THR A 643 -4.55 -13.09 -9.59
N HIS A 644 -4.33 -12.73 -8.32
CA HIS A 644 -5.27 -11.92 -7.55
C HIS A 644 -4.57 -10.80 -6.77
N GLY A 645 -5.03 -9.56 -6.93
CA GLY A 645 -4.51 -8.42 -6.19
C GLY A 645 -3.07 -8.03 -6.55
N ASP A 646 -2.54 -7.10 -5.77
CA ASP A 646 -1.33 -6.33 -6.10
C ASP A 646 -0.06 -7.17 -5.89
N ASN A 647 0.04 -7.88 -4.76
CA ASN A 647 1.24 -8.63 -4.38
C ASN A 647 1.49 -9.90 -5.23
N ASP A 648 0.44 -10.44 -5.88
CA ASP A 648 0.61 -11.51 -6.87
C ASP A 648 1.11 -10.95 -8.21
N THR A 649 0.78 -9.69 -8.52
CA THR A 649 0.78 -9.17 -9.90
C THR A 649 1.92 -8.17 -10.15
N PHE A 650 2.16 -7.23 -9.23
CA PHE A 650 3.14 -6.16 -9.44
C PHE A 650 4.58 -6.67 -9.51
N PRO A 651 5.02 -7.65 -8.70
CA PRO A 651 6.33 -8.29 -8.90
C PRO A 651 6.45 -9.00 -10.26
N LEU A 652 5.37 -9.57 -10.79
CA LEU A 652 5.35 -10.21 -12.11
C LEU A 652 5.55 -9.18 -13.22
N TRP A 653 4.81 -8.07 -13.17
CA TRP A 653 4.98 -6.97 -14.11
C TRP A 653 6.39 -6.39 -14.03
N TYR A 654 6.99 -6.29 -12.85
CA TYR A 654 8.38 -5.88 -12.72
C TYR A 654 9.34 -6.82 -13.47
N VAL A 655 9.32 -8.13 -13.20
CA VAL A 655 10.26 -9.05 -13.86
C VAL A 655 10.01 -9.19 -15.36
N GLN A 656 8.76 -9.06 -15.83
CA GLN A 656 8.44 -9.07 -17.26
C GLN A 656 8.84 -7.76 -17.95
N GLU A 657 8.44 -6.62 -17.41
CA GLU A 657 8.60 -5.34 -18.10
C GLU A 657 9.99 -4.73 -17.94
N VAL A 658 10.64 -4.98 -16.81
CA VAL A 658 11.98 -4.45 -16.54
C VAL A 658 13.03 -5.46 -16.95
N GLU A 659 12.98 -6.68 -16.38
CA GLU A 659 14.03 -7.69 -16.56
C GLU A 659 13.87 -8.52 -17.84
N GLY A 660 12.70 -8.52 -18.48
CA GLY A 660 12.43 -9.29 -19.70
C GLY A 660 12.29 -10.79 -19.46
N PHE A 661 11.84 -11.20 -18.27
CA PHE A 661 11.70 -12.61 -17.90
C PHE A 661 10.32 -13.17 -18.26
N ARG A 662 10.27 -14.29 -19.00
CA ARG A 662 9.02 -15.00 -19.37
C ARG A 662 7.93 -14.05 -19.93
N THR A 663 8.32 -13.21 -20.87
CA THR A 663 7.42 -12.26 -21.57
C THR A 663 6.40 -12.94 -22.49
N ASP A 664 6.50 -14.25 -22.67
CA ASP A 664 5.54 -15.13 -23.32
C ASP A 664 4.30 -15.41 -22.46
N VAL A 665 4.42 -15.35 -21.12
CA VAL A 665 3.32 -15.64 -20.20
C VAL A 665 2.38 -14.44 -20.06
N ARG A 666 1.09 -14.67 -20.23
CA ARG A 666 0.06 -13.66 -20.01
C ARG A 666 -0.39 -13.64 -18.54
N VAL A 667 -0.16 -12.53 -17.85
CA VAL A 667 -0.70 -12.30 -16.49
C VAL A 667 -2.12 -11.73 -16.57
N CYS A 668 -3.04 -12.35 -15.84
CA CYS A 668 -4.47 -12.02 -15.81
C CYS A 668 -4.93 -11.85 -14.35
N ASN A 669 -4.97 -10.61 -13.86
CA ASN A 669 -5.39 -10.28 -12.49
C ASN A 669 -6.92 -10.21 -12.35
N THR A 670 -7.50 -11.10 -11.54
CA THR A 670 -8.96 -11.16 -11.33
C THR A 670 -9.55 -9.91 -10.68
N SER A 671 -8.78 -9.19 -9.86
CA SER A 671 -9.22 -7.94 -9.22
C SER A 671 -9.35 -6.80 -10.22
N LEU A 672 -8.66 -6.89 -11.36
CA LEU A 672 -8.73 -5.92 -12.47
C LEU A 672 -9.70 -6.39 -13.57
N LEU A 673 -9.90 -7.71 -13.76
CA LEU A 673 -10.84 -8.28 -14.75
C LEU A 673 -12.32 -7.93 -14.50
N GLY A 674 -12.64 -7.25 -13.40
CA GLY A 674 -13.94 -6.61 -13.18
C GLY A 674 -14.17 -5.34 -14.01
N THR A 675 -13.13 -4.84 -14.70
CA THR A 675 -13.18 -3.58 -15.44
C THR A 675 -13.09 -3.80 -16.94
N ASP A 676 -13.72 -2.90 -17.70
CA ASP A 676 -13.78 -2.96 -19.16
C ASP A 676 -12.42 -2.83 -19.83
N TRP A 677 -11.60 -1.90 -19.35
CA TRP A 677 -10.27 -1.64 -19.88
C TRP A 677 -9.34 -2.86 -19.79
N TYR A 678 -9.40 -3.61 -18.68
CA TYR A 678 -8.50 -4.76 -18.50
C TYR A 678 -8.95 -5.97 -19.32
N ILE A 679 -10.27 -6.17 -19.49
CA ILE A 679 -10.80 -7.17 -20.43
C ILE A 679 -10.37 -6.83 -21.87
N ASP A 680 -10.46 -5.56 -22.27
CA ASP A 680 -9.98 -5.10 -23.59
C ASP A 680 -8.47 -5.31 -23.74
N GLN A 681 -7.70 -5.14 -22.67
CA GLN A 681 -6.26 -5.37 -22.66
C GLN A 681 -5.88 -6.81 -23.06
N MET A 682 -6.69 -7.78 -22.64
CA MET A 682 -6.45 -9.19 -22.99
C MET A 682 -6.65 -9.48 -24.49
N LYS A 683 -7.32 -8.60 -25.24
CA LYS A 683 -7.63 -8.80 -26.68
C LYS A 683 -6.53 -8.32 -27.62
N TYR A 684 -5.40 -7.83 -27.11
CA TYR A 684 -4.24 -7.48 -27.94
C TYR A 684 -2.95 -8.15 -27.46
N ALA A 685 -1.98 -8.20 -28.37
CA ALA A 685 -0.67 -8.76 -28.08
C ALA A 685 0.05 -7.88 -27.05
N ILE A 686 0.65 -8.50 -26.04
CA ILE A 686 1.47 -7.84 -25.02
C ILE A 686 2.76 -8.62 -24.95
N ASN A 687 3.87 -7.93 -25.15
CA ASN A 687 5.19 -8.53 -25.34
C ASN A 687 5.12 -9.70 -26.36
N GLU A 688 5.51 -10.90 -25.96
CA GLU A 688 5.50 -12.10 -26.81
C GLU A 688 4.17 -12.88 -26.71
N SER A 689 3.33 -12.60 -25.72
CA SER A 689 2.02 -13.24 -25.59
C SER A 689 1.06 -12.77 -26.69
N ALA A 690 0.59 -13.73 -27.48
CA ALA A 690 -0.51 -13.55 -28.43
C ALA A 690 -1.81 -13.05 -27.76
N PRO A 691 -2.68 -12.33 -28.49
CA PRO A 691 -4.01 -11.92 -28.03
C PRO A 691 -4.88 -13.09 -27.58
N LEU A 692 -5.78 -12.86 -26.61
CA LEU A 692 -6.76 -13.86 -26.21
C LEU A 692 -8.01 -13.81 -27.11
N PRO A 693 -8.52 -14.96 -27.62
CA PRO A 693 -9.63 -15.04 -28.57
C PRO A 693 -11.02 -14.86 -27.94
N LEU A 694 -11.25 -13.75 -27.25
CA LEU A 694 -12.52 -13.44 -26.57
C LEU A 694 -13.65 -13.11 -27.56
N GLN A 695 -14.85 -13.65 -27.33
CA GLN A 695 -16.00 -13.49 -28.21
C GLN A 695 -16.97 -12.40 -27.74
N ILE A 696 -17.04 -12.11 -26.44
CA ILE A 696 -17.96 -11.11 -25.90
C ILE A 696 -17.51 -9.72 -26.32
N GLY A 697 -18.46 -8.88 -26.75
CA GLY A 697 -18.19 -7.53 -27.25
C GLY A 697 -18.11 -6.48 -26.14
N GLN A 698 -17.39 -5.38 -26.39
CA GLN A 698 -17.15 -4.31 -25.41
C GLN A 698 -18.43 -3.77 -24.77
N GLU A 699 -19.50 -3.57 -25.55
CA GLU A 699 -20.80 -3.09 -25.06
C GLU A 699 -21.39 -3.97 -23.94
N GLN A 700 -21.00 -5.25 -23.83
CA GLN A 700 -21.52 -6.18 -22.82
C GLN A 700 -20.70 -6.25 -21.53
N TYR A 701 -19.56 -5.56 -21.45
CA TYR A 701 -18.75 -5.53 -20.22
C TYR A 701 -18.26 -4.12 -19.86
N LEU A 702 -18.76 -3.07 -20.52
CA LEU A 702 -18.56 -1.68 -20.12
C LEU A 702 -18.75 -1.52 -18.61
N TYR A 703 -17.98 -0.63 -17.99
CA TYR A 703 -18.15 -0.31 -16.57
C TYR A 703 -19.59 0.12 -16.29
N GLY A 704 -20.29 -0.59 -15.39
CA GLY A 704 -21.72 -0.43 -15.09
C GLY A 704 -22.68 -1.36 -15.84
N THR A 705 -22.19 -2.14 -16.80
CA THR A 705 -22.96 -3.11 -17.59
C THR A 705 -22.56 -4.52 -17.21
N ASN A 706 -23.55 -5.42 -16.99
CA ASN A 706 -23.34 -6.82 -16.62
C ASN A 706 -22.39 -7.01 -15.41
N GLU A 707 -22.48 -6.12 -14.41
CA GLU A 707 -21.75 -6.27 -13.14
C GLU A 707 -22.14 -7.56 -12.40
N PHE A 708 -23.42 -7.93 -12.52
CA PHE A 708 -23.99 -9.16 -11.98
C PHE A 708 -24.88 -9.79 -13.05
N VAL A 709 -24.40 -10.83 -13.72
CA VAL A 709 -25.16 -11.53 -14.77
C VAL A 709 -26.00 -12.62 -14.12
N PRO A 710 -27.35 -12.51 -14.10
CA PRO A 710 -28.20 -13.52 -13.49
C PRO A 710 -28.06 -14.87 -14.19
N ILE A 711 -28.09 -15.95 -13.42
CA ILE A 711 -28.06 -17.33 -13.93
C ILE A 711 -29.48 -17.90 -13.93
N GLU A 712 -30.02 -18.19 -15.12
CA GLU A 712 -31.35 -18.79 -15.32
C GLU A 712 -31.23 -20.08 -16.12
N ASP A 713 -31.02 -21.18 -15.41
CA ASP A 713 -30.97 -22.52 -16.01
C ASP A 713 -32.29 -23.26 -15.82
N SER A 714 -33.23 -23.01 -16.73
CA SER A 714 -34.53 -23.69 -16.76
C SER A 714 -34.48 -25.11 -17.30
N ARG A 715 -33.37 -25.50 -17.97
CA ARG A 715 -33.25 -26.79 -18.66
C ARG A 715 -32.55 -27.83 -17.80
N ASN A 716 -31.63 -27.41 -16.93
CA ASN A 716 -30.74 -28.26 -16.14
C ASN A 716 -30.04 -29.32 -16.99
N GLN A 717 -29.64 -28.93 -18.21
CA GLN A 717 -28.94 -29.77 -19.17
C GLN A 717 -27.54 -29.22 -19.42
N ALA A 718 -26.59 -30.12 -19.67
CA ALA A 718 -25.26 -29.72 -20.10
C ALA A 718 -25.31 -29.18 -21.53
N LEU A 719 -24.86 -27.94 -21.73
CA LEU A 719 -24.83 -27.27 -23.03
C LEU A 719 -23.39 -26.96 -23.43
N MET A 720 -23.10 -26.90 -24.72
CA MET A 720 -21.81 -26.43 -25.21
C MET A 720 -21.54 -25.01 -24.74
N LEU A 721 -20.37 -24.76 -24.13
CA LEU A 721 -20.02 -23.43 -23.61
C LEU A 721 -20.06 -22.37 -24.72
N SER A 722 -19.63 -22.72 -25.94
CA SER A 722 -19.73 -21.87 -27.13
C SER A 722 -21.16 -21.43 -27.44
N ASP A 723 -22.14 -22.33 -27.28
CA ASP A 723 -23.55 -22.02 -27.53
C ASP A 723 -24.12 -21.13 -26.43
N VAL A 724 -23.73 -21.38 -25.17
CA VAL A 724 -24.11 -20.53 -24.03
C VAL A 724 -23.62 -19.10 -24.21
N VAL A 725 -22.35 -18.93 -24.61
CA VAL A 725 -21.77 -17.61 -24.93
C VAL A 725 -22.46 -16.98 -26.14
N ALA A 726 -22.78 -17.75 -27.18
CA ALA A 726 -23.53 -17.24 -28.33
C ALA A 726 -24.92 -16.71 -27.94
N VAL A 727 -25.62 -17.39 -27.03
CA VAL A 727 -26.91 -16.94 -26.52
C VAL A 727 -26.75 -15.69 -25.65
N PHE A 728 -25.78 -15.66 -24.73
CA PHE A 728 -25.50 -14.48 -23.90
C PHE A 728 -25.27 -13.22 -24.75
N LYS A 729 -24.51 -13.36 -25.85
CA LYS A 729 -24.22 -12.29 -26.80
C LYS A 729 -25.41 -11.87 -27.67
N HIS A 730 -26.46 -12.68 -27.76
CA HIS A 730 -27.52 -12.46 -28.73
C HIS A 730 -28.32 -11.19 -28.39
N PRO A 731 -28.51 -10.24 -29.33
CA PRO A 731 -29.11 -8.95 -29.03
C PRO A 731 -30.57 -9.02 -28.56
N GLU A 732 -31.32 -10.03 -29.03
CA GLU A 732 -32.75 -10.18 -28.70
C GLU A 732 -33.06 -11.22 -27.61
N ILE A 733 -32.12 -12.10 -27.25
CA ILE A 733 -32.37 -13.12 -26.21
C ILE A 733 -31.97 -12.52 -24.88
N LYS A 734 -32.96 -11.95 -24.19
CA LYS A 734 -32.77 -11.21 -22.93
C LYS A 734 -33.79 -11.67 -21.90
N LEU A 735 -33.37 -11.70 -20.64
CA LEU A 735 -34.27 -11.92 -19.51
C LEU A 735 -35.10 -10.64 -19.30
N VAL A 736 -36.42 -10.78 -19.25
CA VAL A 736 -37.30 -9.67 -18.90
C VAL A 736 -37.46 -9.68 -17.39
N THR A 737 -36.84 -8.71 -16.72
CA THR A 737 -36.95 -8.56 -15.27
C THR A 737 -38.36 -8.12 -14.87
N SER A 738 -38.73 -8.25 -13.59
CA SER A 738 -40.06 -7.86 -13.06
C SER A 738 -40.41 -6.38 -13.33
N GLY A 739 -39.41 -5.53 -13.59
CA GLY A 739 -39.59 -4.12 -13.98
C GLY A 739 -39.68 -3.87 -15.49
N GLY A 740 -39.75 -4.91 -16.32
CA GLY A 740 -39.82 -4.82 -17.79
C GLY A 740 -38.47 -4.52 -18.48
N ARG A 741 -37.36 -4.42 -17.73
CA ARG A 741 -36.01 -4.23 -18.30
C ARG A 741 -35.53 -5.55 -18.90
N LYS A 742 -35.08 -5.51 -20.16
CA LYS A 742 -34.32 -6.59 -20.81
C LYS A 742 -32.89 -6.60 -20.26
N ALA A 743 -32.42 -7.75 -19.78
CA ALA A 743 -31.07 -7.95 -19.25
C ALA A 743 -30.40 -9.16 -19.90
N ASP A 744 -29.08 -9.10 -20.06
CA ASP A 744 -28.29 -10.28 -20.41
C ASP A 744 -28.35 -11.27 -19.25
N TYR A 745 -28.33 -12.56 -19.56
CA TYR A 745 -28.40 -13.61 -18.56
C TYR A 745 -27.66 -14.85 -19.03
N TRP A 746 -27.23 -15.66 -18.07
CA TRP A 746 -26.52 -16.91 -18.32
C TRP A 746 -27.49 -18.09 -18.29
N ILE A 747 -27.47 -18.95 -19.32
CA ILE A 747 -28.58 -19.89 -19.59
C ILE A 747 -28.35 -21.34 -19.12
N SER A 748 -27.17 -21.68 -18.60
CA SER A 748 -26.86 -23.04 -18.16
C SER A 748 -25.82 -23.08 -17.05
N ARG A 749 -26.02 -23.95 -16.07
CA ARG A 749 -25.05 -24.22 -15.00
C ARG A 749 -24.05 -25.31 -15.35
N LYS A 750 -24.26 -26.06 -16.44
CA LYS A 750 -23.44 -27.20 -16.86
C LYS A 750 -22.92 -26.95 -18.27
N MET A 751 -21.62 -26.68 -18.38
CA MET A 751 -21.02 -26.19 -19.62
C MET A 751 -19.98 -27.18 -20.12
N ILE A 752 -20.23 -27.71 -21.32
CA ILE A 752 -19.38 -28.66 -22.02
C ILE A 752 -18.27 -27.89 -22.73
N ILE A 753 -17.02 -28.27 -22.46
CA ILE A 753 -15.82 -27.77 -23.15
C ILE A 753 -15.18 -28.95 -23.88
N PRO A 754 -15.12 -28.93 -25.22
CA PRO A 754 -14.39 -29.94 -26.00
C PRO A 754 -12.91 -29.97 -25.64
N VAL A 755 -12.32 -31.16 -25.70
CA VAL A 755 -10.90 -31.35 -25.43
C VAL A 755 -10.18 -31.77 -26.71
N ASP A 756 -9.19 -30.98 -27.11
CA ASP A 756 -8.28 -31.34 -28.20
C ASP A 756 -7.09 -32.08 -27.62
N LYS A 757 -7.14 -33.41 -27.65
CA LYS A 757 -6.12 -34.27 -27.07
C LYS A 757 -4.74 -34.07 -27.69
N GLU A 758 -4.65 -33.79 -28.98
CA GLU A 758 -3.36 -33.53 -29.65
C GLU A 758 -2.73 -32.25 -29.10
N ASN A 759 -3.50 -31.17 -29.01
CA ASN A 759 -3.00 -29.92 -28.46
C ASN A 759 -2.67 -30.02 -26.97
N VAL A 760 -3.45 -30.74 -26.17
CA VAL A 760 -3.17 -30.96 -24.73
C VAL A 760 -1.75 -31.52 -24.54
N LEU A 761 -1.38 -32.53 -25.32
CA LEU A 761 -0.06 -33.17 -25.23
C LEU A 761 1.03 -32.29 -25.85
N LYS A 762 0.78 -31.73 -27.05
CA LYS A 762 1.74 -30.89 -27.77
C LYS A 762 2.12 -29.62 -27.02
N SER A 763 1.16 -29.02 -26.30
CA SER A 763 1.35 -27.77 -25.56
C SER A 763 1.91 -28.00 -24.15
N GLY A 764 2.19 -29.24 -23.77
CA GLY A 764 2.70 -29.59 -22.45
C GLY A 764 1.70 -29.36 -21.31
N ILE A 765 0.39 -29.37 -21.60
CA ILE A 765 -0.65 -29.26 -20.56
C ILE A 765 -0.70 -30.54 -19.72
N LEU A 766 -0.55 -31.69 -20.38
CA LEU A 766 -0.36 -32.99 -19.74
C LEU A 766 0.77 -33.74 -20.46
N SER A 767 1.52 -34.53 -19.70
CA SER A 767 2.50 -35.46 -20.26
C SER A 767 1.84 -36.69 -20.89
N GLU A 768 2.58 -37.38 -21.76
CA GLU A 768 2.13 -38.58 -22.49
C GLU A 768 1.60 -39.71 -21.57
N LYS A 769 2.08 -39.80 -20.32
CA LYS A 769 1.59 -40.79 -19.34
C LYS A 769 0.11 -40.62 -18.97
N PHE A 770 -0.45 -39.43 -19.19
CA PHE A 770 -1.87 -39.16 -18.96
C PHE A 770 -2.74 -39.29 -20.22
N ALA A 771 -2.16 -39.63 -21.37
CA ALA A 771 -2.86 -39.63 -22.65
C ALA A 771 -4.10 -40.53 -22.66
N SER A 772 -4.11 -41.66 -21.95
CA SER A 772 -5.26 -42.56 -21.86
C SER A 772 -6.46 -41.97 -21.13
N ASP A 773 -6.23 -40.98 -20.28
CA ASP A 773 -7.22 -40.46 -19.33
C ASP A 773 -7.83 -39.14 -19.79
N ILE A 774 -7.35 -38.61 -20.93
CA ILE A 774 -7.87 -37.40 -21.55
C ILE A 774 -9.25 -37.72 -22.17
N PRO A 775 -10.36 -37.14 -21.66
CA PRO A 775 -11.67 -37.33 -22.24
C PRO A 775 -11.84 -36.49 -23.52
N ASP A 776 -12.87 -36.78 -24.32
CA ASP A 776 -13.21 -35.96 -25.49
C ASP A 776 -13.79 -34.57 -25.12
N SER A 777 -14.30 -34.43 -23.89
CA SER A 777 -14.83 -33.17 -23.35
C SER A 777 -14.84 -33.18 -21.83
N ILE A 778 -14.84 -31.99 -21.22
CA ILE A 778 -15.10 -31.79 -19.79
C ILE A 778 -16.41 -31.04 -19.57
N VAL A 779 -16.96 -31.14 -18.36
CA VAL A 779 -18.14 -30.39 -17.95
C VAL A 779 -17.79 -29.57 -16.72
N LEU A 780 -17.80 -28.25 -16.88
CA LEU A 780 -17.77 -27.33 -15.75
C LEU A 780 -19.17 -27.23 -15.16
N GLU A 781 -19.27 -27.12 -13.84
CA GLU A 781 -20.54 -26.95 -13.14
C GLU A 781 -20.48 -25.75 -12.19
N ILE A 782 -21.38 -24.78 -12.40
CA ILE A 782 -21.56 -23.65 -11.50
C ILE A 782 -22.40 -24.11 -10.29
N PRO A 783 -21.97 -23.86 -9.04
CA PRO A 783 -22.71 -24.24 -7.84
C PRO A 783 -24.16 -23.74 -7.82
N GLN A 784 -25.08 -24.55 -7.28
CA GLN A 784 -26.52 -24.28 -7.33
C GLN A 784 -26.95 -23.06 -6.50
N ASP A 785 -26.22 -22.77 -5.43
CA ASP A 785 -26.42 -21.63 -4.54
C ASP A 785 -25.96 -20.30 -5.14
N LYS A 786 -25.13 -20.35 -6.18
CA LYS A 786 -24.71 -19.16 -6.92
C LYS A 786 -25.82 -18.67 -7.86
N SER A 787 -26.24 -17.41 -7.73
CA SER A 787 -27.36 -16.83 -8.50
C SER A 787 -26.93 -15.91 -9.65
N PHE A 788 -25.66 -15.51 -9.71
CA PHE A 788 -25.12 -14.65 -10.75
C PHE A 788 -23.67 -14.99 -11.08
N LEU A 789 -23.20 -14.56 -12.25
CA LEU A 789 -21.79 -14.51 -12.62
C LEU A 789 -21.24 -13.10 -12.45
N SER A 790 -20.02 -13.01 -11.92
CA SER A 790 -19.21 -11.79 -11.96
C SER A 790 -18.53 -11.61 -13.32
N LYS A 791 -18.02 -10.41 -13.58
CA LYS A 791 -17.26 -10.12 -14.82
C LYS A 791 -15.98 -10.97 -14.99
N PRO A 792 -15.14 -11.17 -13.94
CA PRO A 792 -13.99 -12.07 -14.07
C PRO A 792 -14.39 -13.49 -14.48
N GLU A 793 -15.49 -14.01 -13.93
CA GLU A 793 -16.01 -15.34 -14.30
C GLU A 793 -16.53 -15.38 -15.73
N LEU A 794 -17.26 -14.35 -16.15
CA LEU A 794 -17.72 -14.20 -17.52
C LEU A 794 -16.56 -14.16 -18.52
N PHE A 795 -15.47 -13.45 -18.18
CA PHE A 795 -14.24 -13.41 -18.98
C PHE A 795 -13.62 -14.81 -19.12
N VAL A 796 -13.48 -15.55 -18.01
CA VAL A 796 -12.88 -16.90 -18.06
C VAL A 796 -13.75 -17.84 -18.88
N LEU A 797 -15.08 -17.79 -18.72
CA LEU A 797 -16.02 -18.59 -19.51
C LEU A 797 -15.98 -18.22 -21.01
N ASP A 798 -15.84 -16.94 -21.34
CA ASP A 798 -15.67 -16.49 -22.74
C ASP A 798 -14.37 -17.03 -23.34
N PHE A 799 -13.25 -16.91 -22.62
CA PHE A 799 -11.97 -17.48 -23.04
C PHE A 799 -12.08 -18.99 -23.27
N LEU A 800 -12.63 -19.73 -22.30
CA LEU A 800 -12.80 -21.18 -22.38
C LEU A 800 -13.75 -21.62 -23.49
N SER A 801 -14.68 -20.77 -23.92
CA SER A 801 -15.59 -21.06 -25.05
C SER A 801 -14.88 -21.21 -26.40
N THR A 802 -13.64 -20.70 -26.50
CA THR A 802 -12.80 -20.75 -27.70
C THR A 802 -11.45 -21.45 -27.47
N TYR A 803 -11.24 -21.97 -26.26
CA TYR A 803 -9.98 -22.56 -25.84
C TYR A 803 -9.75 -23.91 -26.52
N ARG A 804 -8.68 -24.01 -27.31
CA ARG A 804 -8.34 -25.22 -28.09
C ARG A 804 -7.25 -26.07 -27.42
N TRP A 805 -6.98 -25.82 -26.14
CA TRP A 805 -5.92 -26.49 -25.39
C TRP A 805 -4.53 -26.33 -26.03
N ASP A 806 -4.33 -25.24 -26.79
CA ASP A 806 -3.09 -24.92 -27.53
C ASP A 806 -2.10 -24.06 -26.72
N ARG A 807 -2.41 -23.78 -25.45
CA ARG A 807 -1.53 -23.10 -24.49
C ARG A 807 -1.92 -23.42 -23.04
N PRO A 808 -1.00 -23.50 -22.08
CA PRO A 808 -1.33 -23.74 -20.67
C PRO A 808 -2.14 -22.60 -20.02
N LEU A 809 -2.98 -22.94 -19.04
CA LEU A 809 -3.71 -22.01 -18.18
C LEU A 809 -3.46 -22.40 -16.71
N ASN A 810 -2.82 -21.52 -15.94
CA ASN A 810 -2.46 -21.73 -14.55
C ASN A 810 -3.10 -20.68 -13.63
N MET A 811 -3.28 -21.01 -12.35
CA MET A 811 -3.87 -20.13 -11.33
C MET A 811 -3.02 -20.20 -10.05
N LEU A 812 -2.71 -19.08 -9.40
CA LEU A 812 -1.95 -19.11 -8.14
C LEU A 812 -2.80 -19.64 -6.96
N ASN A 813 -4.03 -19.16 -6.80
CA ASN A 813 -4.87 -19.43 -5.62
C ASN A 813 -6.08 -20.34 -5.92
N GLN A 814 -5.90 -21.43 -6.69
CA GLN A 814 -6.99 -22.32 -7.14
C GLN A 814 -8.19 -21.57 -7.77
N GLY A 815 -7.90 -20.43 -8.42
CA GLY A 815 -8.89 -19.53 -9.01
C GLY A 815 -9.51 -18.50 -8.08
N GLY A 816 -9.18 -18.49 -6.78
CA GLY A 816 -9.67 -17.48 -5.83
C GLY A 816 -11.19 -17.37 -5.82
N ASP A 817 -11.69 -16.22 -6.26
CA ASP A 817 -13.11 -15.88 -6.37
C ASP A 817 -13.84 -16.51 -7.58
N LEU A 818 -13.13 -17.21 -8.46
CA LEU A 818 -13.69 -17.85 -9.67
C LEU A 818 -14.41 -19.15 -9.32
N ASP A 819 -15.67 -19.04 -8.92
CA ASP A 819 -16.49 -20.15 -8.49
C ASP A 819 -17.44 -20.60 -9.62
N ILE A 820 -16.83 -21.20 -10.64
CA ILE A 820 -17.47 -21.68 -11.88
C ILE A 820 -17.08 -23.13 -12.22
N GLY A 821 -16.65 -23.90 -11.22
CA GLY A 821 -16.34 -25.33 -11.37
C GLY A 821 -14.91 -25.66 -11.83
N LEU A 822 -14.02 -24.67 -11.94
CA LEU A 822 -12.63 -24.88 -12.38
C LEU A 822 -11.82 -25.77 -11.42
N LYS A 823 -12.09 -25.68 -10.11
CA LYS A 823 -11.36 -26.41 -9.06
C LYS A 823 -11.34 -27.93 -9.26
N ASP A 824 -12.36 -28.46 -9.93
CA ASP A 824 -12.48 -29.88 -10.26
C ASP A 824 -11.53 -30.35 -11.37
N TYR A 825 -10.80 -29.44 -12.01
CA TYR A 825 -9.94 -29.67 -13.18
C TYR A 825 -8.57 -29.00 -13.02
N LEU A 826 -8.11 -28.86 -11.78
CA LEU A 826 -6.80 -28.27 -11.46
C LEU A 826 -5.79 -29.35 -11.09
N MET A 827 -4.58 -29.27 -11.63
CA MET A 827 -3.43 -30.11 -11.27
C MET A 827 -2.35 -29.24 -10.63
N TYR A 828 -1.78 -29.71 -9.53
CA TYR A 828 -0.83 -28.92 -8.75
C TYR A 828 0.58 -28.90 -9.36
N ASP A 829 1.17 -27.70 -9.49
CA ASP A 829 2.49 -27.44 -10.07
C ASP A 829 3.46 -26.75 -9.07
N GLY A 830 3.16 -26.80 -7.78
CA GLY A 830 3.94 -26.15 -6.73
C GLY A 830 3.44 -24.72 -6.44
N TYR A 831 3.89 -23.74 -7.21
CA TYR A 831 3.46 -22.35 -7.02
C TYR A 831 2.12 -22.00 -7.68
N SER A 832 1.64 -22.84 -8.60
CA SER A 832 0.37 -22.64 -9.27
C SER A 832 -0.38 -23.96 -9.47
N TYR A 833 -1.59 -23.83 -9.99
CA TYR A 833 -2.49 -24.92 -10.33
C TYR A 833 -2.83 -24.82 -11.81
N ARG A 834 -2.45 -25.82 -12.59
CA ARG A 834 -2.68 -25.91 -14.04
C ARG A 834 -4.05 -26.50 -14.33
N PHE A 835 -4.79 -25.86 -15.22
CA PHE A 835 -6.07 -26.34 -15.71
C PHE A 835 -5.87 -27.48 -16.71
N VAL A 836 -6.41 -28.66 -16.39
CA VAL A 836 -6.21 -29.91 -17.15
C VAL A 836 -7.55 -30.57 -17.48
N PRO A 837 -7.65 -31.36 -18.56
CA PRO A 837 -8.91 -32.01 -18.94
C PRO A 837 -9.25 -33.25 -18.09
N ILE A 838 -8.51 -33.51 -17.01
CA ILE A 838 -8.72 -34.66 -16.12
C ILE A 838 -9.32 -34.14 -14.82
N ARG A 839 -10.42 -34.75 -14.40
CA ARG A 839 -11.04 -34.40 -13.13
C ARG A 839 -10.07 -34.69 -11.99
N ASN A 840 -9.73 -33.65 -11.24
CA ASN A 840 -8.84 -33.71 -10.10
C ASN A 840 -9.42 -32.90 -8.94
N ARG A 841 -9.55 -33.52 -7.77
CA ARG A 841 -10.05 -32.82 -6.57
C ARG A 841 -8.87 -32.39 -5.74
N VAL A 842 -8.60 -31.10 -5.78
CA VAL A 842 -7.52 -30.48 -5.00
C VAL A 842 -8.10 -29.77 -3.78
N THR A 843 -7.47 -29.98 -2.62
CA THR A 843 -7.70 -29.25 -1.38
C THR A 843 -6.35 -28.80 -0.81
N SER A 844 -6.36 -28.02 0.26
CA SER A 844 -5.12 -27.47 0.85
C SER A 844 -4.12 -28.52 1.36
N LEU A 845 -4.57 -29.74 1.70
CA LEU A 845 -3.70 -30.83 2.19
C LEU A 845 -3.65 -32.03 1.24
N ASN A 846 -4.50 -32.05 0.22
CA ASN A 846 -4.54 -33.11 -0.77
C ASN A 846 -4.50 -32.50 -2.16
N VAL A 847 -3.34 -32.57 -2.79
CA VAL A 847 -3.12 -32.06 -4.15
C VAL A 847 -3.70 -32.95 -5.25
N GLY A 848 -4.39 -34.02 -4.86
CA GLY A 848 -5.02 -34.96 -5.76
C GLY A 848 -3.99 -35.63 -6.67
N ARG A 849 -4.36 -35.77 -7.95
CA ARG A 849 -3.49 -36.29 -9.00
C ARG A 849 -2.49 -35.23 -9.45
N VAL A 850 -1.21 -35.61 -9.50
CA VAL A 850 -0.11 -34.72 -9.90
C VAL A 850 0.81 -35.42 -10.88
N ASP A 851 1.42 -34.66 -11.79
CA ASP A 851 2.59 -35.12 -12.54
C ASP A 851 3.84 -35.02 -11.65
N THR A 852 4.22 -36.14 -11.02
CA THR A 852 5.34 -36.17 -10.06
C THR A 852 6.68 -35.79 -10.70
N ASP A 853 6.97 -36.24 -11.92
CA ASP A 853 8.22 -35.90 -12.59
C ASP A 853 8.32 -34.41 -12.92
N GLU A 854 7.23 -33.81 -13.39
CA GLU A 854 7.19 -32.38 -13.67
C GLU A 854 7.28 -31.55 -12.40
N LEU A 855 6.52 -31.91 -11.35
CA LEU A 855 6.58 -31.24 -10.06
C LEU A 855 7.99 -31.29 -9.45
N TYR A 856 8.61 -32.46 -9.48
CA TYR A 856 9.97 -32.65 -8.96
C TYR A 856 10.97 -31.80 -9.75
N ARG A 857 10.91 -31.82 -11.09
CA ARG A 857 11.76 -31.00 -11.95
C ARG A 857 11.58 -29.51 -11.67
N LYS A 858 10.34 -29.02 -11.56
CA LYS A 858 10.04 -27.62 -11.25
C LYS A 858 10.66 -27.20 -9.91
N ILE A 859 10.40 -27.94 -8.84
CA ILE A 859 10.89 -27.59 -7.50
C ILE A 859 12.42 -27.73 -7.36
N THR A 860 13.05 -28.67 -8.07
CA THR A 860 14.49 -28.94 -7.92
C THR A 860 15.38 -28.22 -8.94
N GLN A 861 14.86 -27.89 -10.13
CA GLN A 861 15.64 -27.34 -11.24
C GLN A 861 15.17 -25.96 -11.70
N ASP A 862 13.86 -25.69 -11.71
CA ASP A 862 13.32 -24.43 -12.27
C ASP A 862 13.08 -23.35 -11.22
N PHE A 863 12.72 -23.74 -10.00
CA PHE A 863 12.47 -22.82 -8.88
C PHE A 863 13.76 -22.53 -8.13
N THR A 864 13.94 -21.26 -7.76
CA THR A 864 15.04 -20.81 -6.91
C THR A 864 14.52 -20.43 -5.52
N PHE A 865 15.35 -20.65 -4.51
CA PHE A 865 15.05 -20.34 -3.10
C PHE A 865 16.22 -19.61 -2.44
N ASP A 866 17.11 -19.05 -3.27
CA ASP A 866 18.38 -18.50 -2.83
C ASP A 866 18.16 -17.22 -2.02
N ALA A 867 17.18 -16.39 -2.40
CA ALA A 867 16.84 -15.16 -1.70
C ALA A 867 16.13 -15.45 -0.37
N ILE A 868 15.22 -16.43 -0.36
CA ILE A 868 14.48 -16.85 0.84
C ILE A 868 15.41 -17.50 1.87
N ALA A 869 16.38 -18.31 1.44
CA ALA A 869 17.27 -19.05 2.36
C ALA A 869 18.39 -18.19 2.99
N ARG A 870 18.50 -16.92 2.61
CA ARG A 870 19.52 -15.98 3.14
C ARG A 870 19.28 -15.67 4.61
N GLU A 871 20.36 -15.47 5.34
CA GLU A 871 20.32 -15.09 6.76
C GLU A 871 20.75 -13.63 7.00
N ASP A 872 21.18 -12.93 5.95
CA ASP A 872 21.78 -11.59 6.04
C ASP A 872 20.80 -10.46 5.69
N TYR A 873 19.49 -10.72 5.87
CA TYR A 873 18.44 -9.71 5.73
C TYR A 873 17.38 -9.84 6.83
N TYR A 874 16.62 -8.76 7.05
CA TYR A 874 15.46 -8.81 7.95
C TYR A 874 14.22 -9.36 7.24
N VAL A 875 13.72 -10.49 7.72
CA VAL A 875 12.43 -11.05 7.30
C VAL A 875 11.30 -10.31 8.00
N ASP A 876 10.84 -9.22 7.39
CA ASP A 876 9.74 -8.41 7.91
C ASP A 876 8.36 -9.09 7.71
N TYR A 877 7.33 -8.50 8.31
CA TYR A 877 5.94 -8.94 8.19
C TYR A 877 5.52 -9.14 6.74
N GLN A 878 5.96 -8.29 5.81
CA GLN A 878 5.59 -8.44 4.40
C GLN A 878 6.21 -9.71 3.82
N ASN A 879 7.48 -10.01 4.11
CA ASN A 879 8.12 -11.24 3.69
C ASN A 879 7.57 -12.49 4.39
N ILE A 880 7.08 -12.37 5.62
CA ILE A 880 6.45 -13.48 6.36
C ILE A 880 5.01 -13.75 5.90
N TYR A 881 4.25 -12.71 5.55
CA TYR A 881 2.80 -12.79 5.30
C TYR A 881 2.40 -12.72 3.82
N THR A 882 3.00 -11.85 3.00
CA THR A 882 2.67 -11.77 1.55
C THR A 882 3.02 -13.09 0.85
N ASN A 883 2.72 -13.30 -0.43
CA ASN A 883 2.78 -14.63 -1.06
C ASN A 883 4.13 -15.40 -1.03
N LEU A 884 5.19 -14.79 -0.48
CA LEU A 884 6.36 -15.44 0.13
C LEU A 884 6.07 -16.23 1.41
N GLY A 885 4.85 -16.18 1.91
CA GLY A 885 4.58 -16.41 3.31
C GLY A 885 4.96 -17.81 3.68
N VAL A 886 5.45 -17.97 4.92
CA VAL A 886 5.95 -19.25 5.41
C VAL A 886 4.94 -20.37 5.17
N MET A 887 3.66 -20.03 5.31
CA MET A 887 2.53 -20.88 5.00
C MET A 887 2.51 -21.38 3.55
N SER A 888 2.63 -20.49 2.57
CA SER A 888 2.58 -20.83 1.13
C SER A 888 3.77 -21.69 0.70
N LEU A 889 4.97 -21.39 1.21
CA LEU A 889 6.19 -22.14 0.90
C LEU A 889 6.21 -23.51 1.59
N ARG A 890 5.84 -23.58 2.88
CA ARG A 890 5.71 -24.87 3.59
C ARG A 890 4.65 -25.74 2.94
N ASN A 891 3.50 -25.15 2.58
CA ASN A 891 2.46 -25.87 1.85
C ASN A 891 3.01 -26.49 0.57
N MET A 892 3.84 -25.76 -0.17
CA MET A 892 4.42 -26.29 -1.40
C MET A 892 5.27 -27.54 -1.20
N PHE A 893 6.22 -27.49 -0.27
CA PHE A 893 7.07 -28.65 0.00
C PHE A 893 6.30 -29.83 0.60
N VAL A 894 5.38 -29.56 1.55
CA VAL A 894 4.56 -30.60 2.20
C VAL A 894 3.61 -31.25 1.20
N SER A 895 2.95 -30.46 0.35
CA SER A 895 2.08 -30.95 -0.70
C SER A 895 2.83 -31.80 -1.74
N ALA A 896 4.03 -31.37 -2.13
CA ALA A 896 4.88 -32.14 -3.02
C ALA A 896 5.32 -33.47 -2.38
N SER A 897 5.74 -33.46 -1.11
CA SER A 897 6.07 -34.68 -0.37
C SER A 897 4.89 -35.66 -0.29
N ASN A 898 3.67 -35.15 -0.03
CA ASN A 898 2.47 -35.96 -0.01
C ASN A 898 2.19 -36.60 -1.37
N ALA A 899 2.35 -35.86 -2.47
CA ALA A 899 2.20 -36.38 -3.83
C ALA A 899 3.21 -37.49 -4.16
N PHE A 900 4.49 -37.28 -3.83
CA PHE A 900 5.54 -38.28 -4.04
C PHE A 900 5.32 -39.55 -3.22
N LEU A 901 4.94 -39.40 -1.95
CA LEU A 901 4.64 -40.53 -1.08
C LEU A 901 3.43 -41.34 -1.61
N ALA A 902 2.39 -40.66 -2.11
CA ALA A 902 1.22 -41.30 -2.71
C ALA A 902 1.59 -42.06 -4.01
N ALA A 903 2.61 -41.61 -4.74
CA ALA A 903 3.15 -42.30 -5.91
C ALA A 903 4.16 -43.42 -5.59
N GLY A 904 4.53 -43.61 -4.30
CA GLY A 904 5.56 -44.56 -3.87
C GLY A 904 7.00 -44.07 -4.07
N GLU A 905 7.20 -42.78 -4.34
CA GLU A 905 8.49 -42.13 -4.59
C GLU A 905 9.10 -41.61 -3.28
N ASN A 906 9.42 -42.51 -2.35
CA ASN A 906 9.82 -42.16 -0.98
C ASN A 906 11.06 -41.25 -0.89
N ASP A 907 12.05 -41.45 -1.75
CA ASP A 907 13.29 -40.64 -1.74
C ASP A 907 13.00 -39.18 -2.11
N ARG A 908 12.17 -38.95 -3.13
CA ARG A 908 11.74 -37.60 -3.54
C ARG A 908 10.87 -36.95 -2.47
N ALA A 909 10.00 -37.73 -1.82
CA ALA A 909 9.19 -37.25 -0.71
C ALA A 909 10.08 -36.75 0.45
N LEU A 910 11.05 -37.55 0.86
CA LEU A 910 12.01 -37.17 1.91
C LEU A 910 12.81 -35.92 1.54
N GLU A 911 13.27 -35.83 0.29
CA GLU A 911 14.02 -34.66 -0.20
C GLU A 911 13.21 -33.37 -0.08
N MET A 912 11.90 -33.39 -0.36
CA MET A 912 11.05 -32.20 -0.21
C MET A 912 10.95 -31.74 1.25
N LEU A 913 10.82 -32.67 2.19
CA LEU A 913 10.75 -32.36 3.63
C LEU A 913 12.08 -31.77 4.13
N ASP A 914 13.19 -32.37 3.72
CA ASP A 914 14.53 -31.89 4.07
C ASP A 914 14.81 -30.51 3.44
N LYS A 915 14.44 -30.32 2.17
CA LYS A 915 14.56 -29.05 1.45
C LYS A 915 13.71 -27.96 2.11
N CYS A 916 12.50 -28.29 2.58
CA CYS A 916 11.66 -27.35 3.34
C CYS A 916 12.40 -26.79 4.56
N ARG A 917 13.09 -27.65 5.33
CA ARG A 917 13.84 -27.23 6.52
C ARG A 917 15.11 -26.46 6.18
N GLN A 918 15.73 -26.76 5.04
CA GLN A 918 16.92 -26.04 4.56
C GLN A 918 16.58 -24.63 4.07
N VAL A 919 15.46 -24.47 3.37
CA VAL A 919 15.00 -23.18 2.83
C VAL A 919 14.36 -22.34 3.92
N LEU A 920 13.46 -22.93 4.72
CA LEU A 920 12.71 -22.23 5.77
C LEU A 920 13.29 -22.54 7.15
N LYS A 921 14.41 -21.90 7.44
CA LYS A 921 15.14 -22.02 8.71
C LYS A 921 14.27 -21.51 9.87
N PRO A 922 14.06 -22.28 10.95
CA PRO A 922 13.19 -21.89 12.06
C PRO A 922 13.58 -20.58 12.73
N GLU A 923 14.88 -20.26 12.75
CA GLU A 923 15.41 -19.03 13.33
C GLU A 923 14.93 -17.77 12.61
N LEU A 924 14.61 -17.88 11.31
CA LEU A 924 14.06 -16.80 10.49
C LEU A 924 12.54 -16.93 10.33
N TYR A 925 12.05 -18.17 10.27
CA TYR A 925 10.68 -18.53 9.97
C TYR A 925 10.14 -19.46 11.06
N PRO A 926 9.62 -18.92 12.17
CA PRO A 926 9.14 -19.74 13.28
C PRO A 926 8.07 -20.75 12.83
N TYR A 927 7.98 -21.89 13.52
CA TYR A 927 6.95 -22.89 13.28
C TYR A 927 5.61 -22.47 13.89
N GLU A 928 5.65 -21.90 15.09
CA GLU A 928 4.52 -21.29 15.79
C GLU A 928 4.51 -19.78 15.53
N ASN A 929 3.43 -19.28 14.92
CA ASN A 929 3.27 -17.86 14.66
C ASN A 929 1.78 -17.46 14.55
N THR A 930 0.98 -17.98 15.48
CA THR A 930 -0.50 -17.89 15.49
C THR A 930 -1.02 -16.44 15.42
N ILE A 931 -0.25 -15.44 15.87
CA ILE A 931 -0.65 -14.03 15.82
C ILE A 931 -1.00 -13.54 14.41
N PHE A 932 -0.42 -14.14 13.36
CA PHE A 932 -0.62 -13.71 11.99
C PHE A 932 -2.02 -14.07 11.45
N GLY A 933 -2.86 -14.73 12.26
CA GLY A 933 -4.25 -15.02 11.98
C GLY A 933 -4.53 -16.49 11.63
N TRP A 934 -5.79 -16.77 11.26
CA TRP A 934 -6.28 -18.13 10.98
C TRP A 934 -5.53 -18.80 9.81
N GLY A 935 -5.09 -20.06 9.99
CA GLY A 935 -4.69 -20.92 8.85
C GLY A 935 -3.31 -21.57 8.89
N SER A 936 -2.75 -21.80 10.07
CA SER A 936 -1.90 -22.97 10.36
C SER A 936 -0.56 -23.15 9.64
N ASN A 937 0.31 -22.15 9.72
CA ASN A 937 1.74 -22.38 9.51
C ASN A 937 2.25 -23.59 10.32
N ALA A 938 1.76 -23.77 11.55
CA ALA A 938 2.08 -24.88 12.45
C ALA A 938 1.45 -26.24 12.06
N LEU A 939 0.41 -26.30 11.22
CA LEU A 939 -0.10 -27.60 10.75
C LEU A 939 0.82 -28.24 9.71
N PHE A 940 1.58 -27.45 8.95
CA PHE A 940 2.58 -27.99 8.02
C PHE A 940 3.72 -28.75 8.70
N PRO A 941 4.41 -28.24 9.73
CA PRO A 941 5.41 -29.02 10.46
C PRO A 941 4.78 -30.24 11.16
N ILE A 942 3.52 -30.18 11.62
CA ILE A 942 2.81 -31.36 12.13
C ILE A 942 2.61 -32.42 11.04
N GLU A 943 2.21 -32.02 9.83
CA GLU A 943 2.11 -32.92 8.69
C GLU A 943 3.49 -33.47 8.29
N MET A 944 4.56 -32.66 8.33
CA MET A 944 5.93 -33.13 8.12
C MET A 944 6.34 -34.19 9.13
N ILE A 945 5.97 -34.04 10.41
CA ILE A 945 6.20 -35.06 11.46
C ILE A 945 5.53 -36.38 11.05
N SER A 946 4.25 -36.33 10.63
CA SER A 946 3.55 -37.53 10.12
C SER A 946 4.27 -38.15 8.92
N LEU A 947 4.70 -37.34 7.97
CA LEU A 947 5.38 -37.81 6.76
C LEU A 947 6.74 -38.44 7.06
N TYR A 948 7.53 -37.88 7.97
CA TYR A 948 8.79 -38.49 8.41
C TYR A 948 8.57 -39.87 9.03
N TYR A 949 7.55 -40.07 9.86
CA TYR A 949 7.20 -41.41 10.37
C TYR A 949 6.81 -42.36 9.24
N ARG A 950 5.92 -41.93 8.33
CA ARG A 950 5.47 -42.75 7.19
C ARG A 950 6.60 -43.15 6.25
N LEU A 951 7.65 -42.32 6.15
CA LEU A 951 8.86 -42.57 5.37
C LEU A 951 9.91 -43.41 6.10
N GLY A 952 9.71 -43.73 7.39
CA GLY A 952 10.64 -44.53 8.19
C GLY A 952 11.78 -43.75 8.85
N TYR A 953 11.59 -42.44 9.11
CA TYR A 953 12.57 -41.55 9.75
C TYR A 953 12.06 -40.98 11.10
N PRO A 954 11.82 -41.83 12.11
CA PRO A 954 11.26 -41.41 13.40
C PRO A 954 12.16 -40.40 14.14
N ASP A 955 13.48 -40.46 13.99
CA ASP A 955 14.38 -39.51 14.65
C ASP A 955 14.24 -38.09 14.10
N LYS A 956 14.02 -37.95 12.78
CA LYS A 956 13.71 -36.64 12.16
C LYS A 956 12.35 -36.12 12.64
N ALA A 957 11.36 -37.01 12.73
CA ALA A 957 10.03 -36.68 13.24
C ALA A 957 10.07 -36.18 14.69
N LYS A 958 10.76 -36.89 15.59
CA LYS A 958 10.94 -36.51 17.00
C LYS A 958 11.71 -35.20 17.17
N SER A 959 12.73 -34.96 16.33
CA SER A 959 13.47 -33.68 16.33
C SER A 959 12.54 -32.51 16.02
N LEU A 960 11.80 -32.60 14.91
CA LEU A 960 10.86 -31.54 14.50
C LEU A 960 9.73 -31.36 15.51
N ALA A 961 9.19 -32.45 16.05
CA ALA A 961 8.18 -32.39 17.11
C ALA A 961 8.72 -31.69 18.37
N SER A 962 9.97 -31.95 18.76
CA SER A 962 10.58 -31.31 19.92
C SER A 962 10.82 -29.81 19.72
N GLU A 963 11.22 -29.40 18.51
CA GLU A 963 11.35 -28.00 18.12
C GLU A 963 10.01 -27.27 18.18
N LEU A 964 8.98 -27.79 17.49
CA LEU A 964 7.64 -27.19 17.49
C LEU A 964 7.02 -27.16 18.90
N LYS A 965 7.20 -28.23 19.68
CA LYS A 965 6.77 -28.30 21.07
C LYS A 965 7.33 -27.15 21.90
N ALA A 966 8.62 -26.85 21.76
CA ALA A 966 9.27 -25.80 22.52
C ALA A 966 8.66 -24.42 22.21
N GLU A 967 8.44 -24.10 20.93
CA GLU A 967 7.80 -22.85 20.53
C GLU A 967 6.34 -22.76 21.02
N VAL A 968 5.56 -23.85 20.86
CA VAL A 968 4.15 -23.89 21.30
C VAL A 968 4.01 -23.74 22.80
N LEU A 969 4.87 -24.37 23.60
CA LEU A 969 4.86 -24.23 25.06
C LEU A 969 5.22 -22.79 25.50
N GLN A 970 6.14 -22.12 24.80
CA GLN A 970 6.46 -20.72 25.05
C GLN A 970 5.24 -19.82 24.79
N SER A 971 4.56 -20.02 23.65
CA SER A 971 3.35 -19.27 23.31
C SER A 971 2.18 -19.56 24.25
N LEU A 972 2.01 -20.82 24.68
CA LEU A 972 1.01 -21.19 25.69
C LEU A 972 1.24 -20.47 27.02
N ALA A 973 2.48 -20.48 27.53
CA ALA A 973 2.81 -19.81 28.77
C ALA A 973 2.51 -18.31 28.68
N PHE A 974 2.89 -17.70 27.56
CA PHE A 974 2.64 -16.29 27.31
C PHE A 974 1.15 -15.97 27.23
N TYR A 975 0.37 -16.67 26.39
CA TYR A 975 -1.06 -16.37 26.25
C TYR A 975 -1.87 -16.70 27.50
N PHE A 976 -1.40 -17.60 28.36
CA PHE A 976 -2.01 -17.88 29.65
C PHE A 976 -1.97 -16.65 30.58
N ASP A 977 -0.84 -15.92 30.61
CA ASP A 977 -0.72 -14.65 31.36
C ASP A 977 -1.74 -13.59 30.88
N PHE A 978 -2.29 -13.75 29.68
CA PHE A 978 -3.27 -12.86 29.04
C PHE A 978 -4.60 -13.53 28.75
N TYR A 979 -4.94 -14.62 29.45
CA TYR A 979 -6.06 -15.50 29.08
C TYR A 979 -7.40 -14.77 28.85
N ASP A 980 -7.71 -13.74 29.64
CA ASP A 980 -8.95 -12.94 29.49
C ASP A 980 -9.11 -12.29 28.11
N VAL A 981 -8.00 -11.96 27.44
CA VAL A 981 -7.98 -11.27 26.13
C VAL A 981 -7.42 -12.12 25.01
N ALA A 982 -6.63 -13.16 25.34
CA ALA A 982 -5.94 -14.05 24.40
C ALA A 982 -6.46 -15.50 24.46
N LYS A 983 -7.67 -15.72 25.00
CA LYS A 983 -8.28 -17.04 25.12
C LYS A 983 -8.24 -17.85 23.82
N THR A 984 -8.62 -17.23 22.70
CA THR A 984 -8.64 -17.88 21.38
C THR A 984 -7.23 -18.33 20.95
N ASP A 985 -6.22 -17.49 21.18
CA ASP A 985 -4.83 -17.78 20.84
C ASP A 985 -4.28 -18.93 21.70
N PHE A 986 -4.58 -18.90 23.01
CA PHE A 986 -4.24 -19.99 23.93
C PHE A 986 -4.89 -21.32 23.55
N GLU A 987 -6.22 -21.34 23.34
CA GLU A 987 -6.96 -22.53 22.97
C GLU A 987 -6.48 -23.11 21.63
N TYR A 988 -6.08 -22.25 20.69
CA TYR A 988 -5.49 -22.67 19.42
C TYR A 988 -4.12 -23.33 19.61
N CYS A 989 -3.19 -22.69 20.32
CA CYS A 989 -1.87 -23.26 20.61
C CYS A 989 -1.99 -24.60 21.36
N TYR A 990 -2.93 -24.70 22.28
CA TYR A 990 -3.21 -25.92 23.02
C TYR A 990 -3.70 -27.03 22.09
N SER A 991 -4.63 -26.69 21.20
CA SER A 991 -5.15 -27.62 20.18
C SER A 991 -4.04 -28.11 19.23
N LEU A 992 -3.10 -27.25 18.84
CA LEU A 992 -1.95 -27.62 18.02
C LEU A 992 -1.06 -28.66 18.72
N PHE A 993 -0.78 -28.48 20.01
CA PHE A 993 0.02 -29.43 20.79
C PHE A 993 -0.63 -30.82 20.80
N TYR A 994 -1.94 -30.88 21.12
CA TYR A 994 -2.66 -32.15 21.13
C TYR A 994 -2.76 -32.79 19.76
N TYR A 995 -2.92 -31.99 18.70
CA TYR A 995 -2.92 -32.51 17.34
C TYR A 995 -1.58 -33.12 16.95
N MET A 996 -0.46 -32.46 17.30
CA MET A 996 0.88 -33.00 17.12
C MET A 996 1.06 -34.34 17.87
N LYS A 997 0.65 -34.40 19.15
CA LYS A 997 0.70 -35.64 19.94
C LYS A 997 -0.12 -36.75 19.30
N ASP A 998 -1.37 -36.48 18.90
CA ASP A 998 -2.25 -37.45 18.24
C ASP A 998 -1.65 -37.98 16.94
N VAL A 999 -0.97 -37.14 16.16
CA VAL A 999 -0.22 -37.54 14.97
C VAL A 999 0.93 -38.49 15.31
N VAL A 1000 1.71 -38.20 16.35
CA VAL A 1000 2.79 -39.08 16.84
C VAL A 1000 2.23 -40.44 17.28
N GLU A 1001 1.16 -40.43 18.07
CA GLU A 1001 0.51 -41.65 18.58
C GLU A 1001 -0.03 -42.52 17.44
N LYS A 1002 -0.76 -41.92 16.49
CA LYS A 1002 -1.28 -42.60 15.30
C LYS A 1002 -0.18 -43.12 14.37
N SER A 1003 1.01 -42.54 14.45
CA SER A 1003 2.19 -43.00 13.71
C SER A 1003 2.89 -44.21 14.37
N GLY A 1004 2.43 -44.64 15.55
CA GLY A 1004 2.91 -45.84 16.26
C GLY A 1004 3.99 -45.58 17.31
N ASP A 1005 4.39 -44.33 17.55
CA ASP A 1005 5.37 -43.97 18.59
C ASP A 1005 4.66 -43.59 19.90
N THR A 1006 4.06 -44.59 20.54
CA THR A 1006 3.29 -44.39 21.79
C THR A 1006 4.17 -43.94 22.96
N GLU A 1007 5.46 -44.29 22.95
CA GLU A 1007 6.41 -43.87 24.00
C GLU A 1007 6.61 -42.37 23.97
N PHE A 1008 6.94 -41.81 22.79
CA PHE A 1008 7.10 -40.36 22.65
C PHE A 1008 5.78 -39.60 22.82
N ALA A 1009 4.65 -40.15 22.34
CA ALA A 1009 3.33 -39.55 22.58
C ALA A 1009 2.98 -39.47 24.07
N ASN A 1010 3.28 -40.51 24.86
CA ASN A 1010 3.10 -40.49 26.32
C ASN A 1010 4.03 -39.48 26.99
N GLN A 1011 5.26 -39.33 26.51
CA GLN A 1011 6.17 -38.30 27.00
C GLN A 1011 5.59 -36.90 26.77
N LEU A 1012 5.08 -36.60 25.57
CA LEU A 1012 4.43 -35.33 25.27
C LEU A 1012 3.20 -35.08 26.16
N ASP A 1013 2.43 -36.13 26.46
CA ASP A 1013 1.25 -36.06 27.33
C ASP A 1013 1.61 -35.75 28.79
N LEU A 1014 2.69 -36.35 29.29
CA LEU A 1014 3.23 -36.03 30.62
C LEU A 1014 3.75 -34.59 30.68
N GLU A 1015 4.51 -34.16 29.67
CA GLU A 1015 5.08 -32.82 29.63
C GLU A 1015 4.01 -31.72 29.58
N ILE A 1016 2.95 -31.88 28.77
CA ILE A 1016 1.84 -30.90 28.76
C ILE A 1016 1.03 -30.94 30.05
N SER A 1017 0.86 -32.13 30.66
CA SER A 1017 0.16 -32.26 31.94
C SER A 1017 0.93 -31.57 33.07
N ASP A 1018 2.26 -31.79 33.14
CA ASP A 1018 3.14 -31.13 34.10
C ASP A 1018 3.18 -29.62 33.89
N PHE A 1019 3.23 -29.17 32.63
CA PHE A 1019 3.18 -27.75 32.27
C PHE A 1019 1.86 -27.09 32.71
N MET A 1020 0.71 -27.71 32.39
CA MET A 1020 -0.60 -27.20 32.82
C MET A 1020 -0.78 -27.22 34.34
N SER A 1021 -0.24 -28.24 35.03
CA SER A 1021 -0.26 -28.30 36.49
C SER A 1021 0.57 -27.16 37.09
N THR A 1022 1.74 -26.88 36.54
CA THR A 1022 2.61 -25.78 36.95
C THR A 1022 1.93 -24.42 36.73
N LEU A 1023 1.26 -24.24 35.60
CA LEU A 1023 0.48 -23.03 35.33
C LEU A 1023 -0.68 -22.87 36.33
N ALA A 1024 -1.36 -23.96 36.69
CA ALA A 1024 -2.44 -23.92 37.67
C ALA A 1024 -1.97 -23.62 39.11
N GLU A 1025 -0.72 -23.96 39.47
CA GLU A 1025 -0.13 -23.64 40.78
C GLU A 1025 0.32 -22.16 40.90
N LEU A 1026 0.51 -21.47 39.77
CA LEU A 1026 0.96 -20.07 39.72
C LEU A 1026 -0.18 -19.05 39.90
N PHE A 1027 -1.44 -19.50 39.93
CA PHE A 1027 -2.66 -18.69 40.05
C PHE A 1027 -3.57 -19.21 41.17
#